data_AF-A0A373NM61-F1
#
_entry.id   AF-A0A373NM61-F1
#
_cell.length_a   1.000
_cell.length_b   1.000
_cell.length_c   1.000
_cell.angle_alpha   90.00
_cell.angle_beta   90.00
_cell.angle_gamma   90.00
#
_symmetry.space_group_name_H-M   'P 1'
#
loop_
_entity.id
_entity.type
_entity.pdbx_description
1 polymer ?
#
loop_
_entity_poly.entity_id
_entity_poly.type
_entity_poly.pdbx_seq_one_letter_code
_entity_poly.pdbx_strand_id
1 'polypeptide(L)'
;MKDFAQWEGFSGSRWKEQINVRDFIRHNYTPYDGDDSFLEGPTEATDKLWGKLQELQKAERANNGVLDMETKVVTGLTAYGPGYIDEDLKDLEKVVGLQTDKPLKRAFMPYGGIKMAEKACEMYGYKVDPQIHDMFTKYEFKTHNQGVFDIYTPEMKKARHSHILTGLPDTYGRGRIVGDYRRVALYGIDALIEGKEKDFAACDRQGMRRYDFQLREEIADQIRALKGMKAMAEIYGYDISQPAKNAHEAFQWLYFGYLAAIKTQNGAAMSVGRISTFLDIYIERDLKNGVITEKEAQELVDHMVMKFRMVKFARIESYNQLFSGDPVWATLEVGGIGVDGRHMITKNDYRFLHTLEDMGPAPEPNLTVLYSSRLPENFKKYAANISVKTSSVQYENDDVMRPVWGDDYSICCCVSATETGKEMQFFGARANLAKCLLYAINGGVDEKLKMQVGPEYKPITSEYLDYDEVMQKYDQMMDWLAHLYVGTLNMIHYMHDKYYYEAAEMALIDTKVDRSFATGIAGFSHVVDSLSAIKYAKVRAIRDEDGITTDFQVEGDFPRYGNDDDRADSIAKELLSTFMEKLKHIHTYRDSKPTTSILTITSNVVYGKATGALPDGRKAGEPLAPGANPSYGAEQNGLLASLNSVAKLDYEDALDGISNTQTINPDALGHSDEERTDNLVHVLDGYFNQGAHHLNVNVFGKEKLIDAMEHPEKEEYANFTIRVSGYAVKFIDLTREQQLDVISRTCHDRM
;
A
#
# COMPACT_ATOMS: atom_id res chain seq x y z
N MET A 1 7.02 0.95 37.72
CA MET A 1 5.71 1.35 37.19
C MET A 1 5.61 2.86 37.27
N LYS A 2 5.50 3.54 36.14
CA LYS A 2 4.86 4.86 36.15
C LYS A 2 3.37 4.59 36.31
N ASP A 3 2.69 5.26 37.23
CA ASP A 3 1.25 5.13 37.42
C ASP A 3 0.63 6.45 37.04
N PHE A 4 0.26 6.57 35.75
CA PHE A 4 -0.36 7.78 35.21
C PHE A 4 -1.85 7.77 35.54
N ALA A 5 -2.39 8.90 36.00
CA ALA A 5 -3.83 9.04 36.24
C ALA A 5 -4.67 8.75 34.99
N GLN A 6 -4.13 9.03 33.80
CA GLN A 6 -4.73 8.76 32.50
C GLN A 6 -5.02 7.28 32.24
N TRP A 7 -4.34 6.38 32.98
CA TRP A 7 -4.52 4.94 32.87
C TRP A 7 -5.54 4.37 33.85
N GLU A 8 -6.24 5.22 34.61
CA GLU A 8 -7.31 4.81 35.51
C GLU A 8 -8.40 4.05 34.74
N GLY A 9 -8.84 2.92 35.30
CA GLY A 9 -9.81 2.02 34.68
C GLY A 9 -9.22 0.97 33.73
N PHE A 10 -7.95 1.08 33.32
CA PHE A 10 -7.32 0.08 32.44
C PHE A 10 -6.63 -1.06 33.22
N SER A 11 -6.82 -2.27 32.70
CA SER A 11 -6.30 -3.54 33.18
C SER A 11 -4.93 -3.89 32.59
N GLY A 12 -4.23 -4.82 33.26
CA GLY A 12 -2.88 -5.25 32.88
C GLY A 12 -1.77 -4.42 33.53
N SER A 13 -0.59 -5.03 33.72
CA SER A 13 0.57 -4.41 34.37
C SER A 13 1.79 -4.31 33.47
N ARG A 14 2.00 -5.26 32.54
CA ARG A 14 3.22 -5.33 31.75
C ARG A 14 3.38 -4.14 30.80
N TRP A 15 2.31 -3.71 30.13
CA TRP A 15 2.33 -2.48 29.33
C TRP A 15 2.56 -1.20 30.16
N LYS A 16 2.33 -1.21 31.48
CA LYS A 16 2.65 -0.08 32.37
C LYS A 16 4.14 -0.02 32.76
N GLU A 17 4.86 -1.13 32.55
CA GLU A 17 6.28 -1.29 32.89
C GLU A 17 7.21 -1.13 31.68
N GLN A 18 6.70 -1.38 30.47
CA GLN A 18 7.44 -1.32 29.21
C GLN A 18 6.52 -0.94 28.05
N ILE A 19 7.09 -0.38 26.97
CA ILE A 19 6.34 -0.03 25.76
C ILE A 19 5.81 -1.32 25.11
N ASN A 20 4.52 -1.59 25.28
CA ASN A 20 3.85 -2.78 24.76
C ASN A 20 2.36 -2.51 24.49
N VAL A 21 2.06 -1.96 23.32
CA VAL A 21 0.67 -1.63 22.90
C VAL A 21 -0.18 -2.89 22.76
N ARG A 22 0.37 -3.96 22.19
CA ARG A 22 -0.31 -5.26 22.08
C ARG A 22 -0.82 -5.79 23.42
N ASP A 23 0.01 -5.75 24.46
CA ASP A 23 -0.36 -6.18 25.80
C ASP A 23 -1.46 -5.30 26.39
N PHE A 24 -1.41 -3.98 26.16
CA PHE A 24 -2.51 -3.08 26.52
C PHE A 24 -3.81 -3.46 25.82
N ILE A 25 -3.78 -3.68 24.50
CA ILE A 25 -4.96 -4.05 23.72
C ILE A 25 -5.57 -5.32 24.30
N ARG A 26 -4.79 -6.42 24.39
CA ARG A 26 -5.28 -7.74 24.84
C ARG A 26 -6.02 -7.72 26.17
N HIS A 27 -5.63 -6.86 27.09
CA HIS A 27 -6.23 -6.75 28.43
C HIS A 27 -7.44 -5.80 28.49
N ASN A 28 -7.65 -4.93 27.50
CA ASN A 28 -8.59 -3.82 27.63
C ASN A 28 -9.64 -3.72 26.52
N TYR A 29 -9.43 -4.33 25.36
CA TYR A 29 -10.44 -4.30 24.30
C TYR A 29 -11.67 -5.14 24.67
N THR A 30 -12.84 -4.69 24.21
CA THR A 30 -14.12 -5.39 24.42
C THR A 30 -14.58 -5.96 23.08
N PRO A 31 -14.51 -7.28 22.85
CA PRO A 31 -15.10 -7.89 21.67
C PRO A 31 -16.59 -7.54 21.55
N TYR A 32 -17.05 -7.24 20.34
CA TYR A 32 -18.44 -6.88 20.05
C TYR A 32 -19.07 -7.89 19.07
N ASP A 33 -20.07 -8.63 19.56
CA ASP A 33 -20.84 -9.62 18.80
C ASP A 33 -22.13 -9.07 18.16
N GLY A 34 -22.50 -7.83 18.51
CA GLY A 34 -23.72 -7.19 18.01
C GLY A 34 -23.63 -6.82 16.53
N ASP A 35 -24.67 -6.13 16.05
CA ASP A 35 -24.80 -5.65 14.68
C ASP A 35 -24.56 -4.13 14.60
N ASP A 36 -24.88 -3.54 13.44
CA ASP A 36 -24.73 -2.13 13.10
C ASP A 36 -25.86 -1.23 13.66
N SER A 37 -26.82 -1.76 14.41
CA SER A 37 -27.97 -0.99 14.93
C SER A 37 -27.62 0.11 15.95
N PHE A 38 -26.41 0.09 16.50
CA PHE A 38 -25.92 1.11 17.43
C PHE A 38 -25.32 2.32 16.72
N LEU A 39 -25.03 2.23 15.42
CA LEU A 39 -24.40 3.32 14.68
C LEU A 39 -25.31 4.54 14.65
N GLU A 40 -24.70 5.71 14.84
CA GLU A 40 -25.36 7.01 14.79
C GLU A 40 -24.85 7.75 13.56
N GLY A 41 -25.73 8.44 12.84
CA GLY A 41 -25.35 9.22 11.66
C GLY A 41 -24.57 10.50 12.00
N PRO A 42 -24.07 11.22 10.98
CA PRO A 42 -23.08 12.27 11.15
C PRO A 42 -23.62 13.45 11.99
N THR A 43 -22.69 14.17 12.60
CA THR A 43 -22.99 15.45 13.28
C THR A 43 -23.10 16.58 12.27
N GLU A 44 -23.78 17.68 12.65
CA GLU A 44 -23.82 18.89 11.81
C GLU A 44 -22.41 19.46 11.57
N ALA A 45 -21.49 19.29 12.52
CA ALA A 45 -20.09 19.66 12.36
C ALA A 45 -19.41 18.80 11.28
N THR A 46 -19.63 17.48 11.32
CA THR A 46 -19.14 16.54 10.30
C THR A 46 -19.64 16.94 8.92
N ASP A 47 -20.95 17.18 8.77
CA ASP A 47 -21.56 17.58 7.50
C ASP A 47 -20.97 18.88 6.95
N LYS A 48 -20.77 19.89 7.80
CA LYS A 48 -20.19 21.19 7.40
C LYS A 48 -18.73 21.06 6.97
N LEU A 49 -17.91 20.36 7.76
CA LEU A 49 -16.49 20.17 7.47
C LEU A 49 -16.29 19.31 6.22
N TRP A 50 -17.06 18.23 6.08
CA TRP A 50 -17.03 17.38 4.90
C TRP A 50 -17.51 18.12 3.65
N GLY A 51 -18.61 18.87 3.73
CA GLY A 51 -19.10 19.68 2.62
C GLY A 51 -18.05 20.69 2.15
N LYS A 52 -17.38 21.37 3.09
CA LYS A 52 -16.27 22.27 2.75
C LYS A 52 -15.10 21.54 2.10
N LEU A 53 -14.74 20.36 2.59
CA LEU A 53 -13.68 19.56 1.99
C LEU A 53 -14.06 19.09 0.57
N GLN A 54 -15.32 18.75 0.32
CA GLN A 54 -15.81 18.40 -1.02
C GLN A 54 -15.71 19.58 -2.00
N GLU A 55 -15.98 20.81 -1.55
CA GLU A 55 -15.74 22.03 -2.35
C GLU A 55 -14.27 22.17 -2.72
N LEU A 56 -13.36 21.98 -1.75
CA LEU A 56 -11.91 22.03 -1.97
C LEU A 56 -11.44 20.92 -2.92
N GLN A 57 -11.95 19.70 -2.80
CA GLN A 57 -11.65 18.60 -3.72
C GLN A 57 -12.19 18.87 -5.14
N LYS A 58 -13.36 19.52 -5.26
CA LYS A 58 -13.88 19.96 -6.55
C LYS A 58 -12.98 21.02 -7.18
N ALA A 59 -12.49 21.97 -6.39
CA ALA A 59 -11.51 22.96 -6.84
C ALA A 59 -10.17 22.30 -7.23
N GLU A 60 -9.70 21.30 -6.47
CA GLU A 60 -8.51 20.51 -6.79
C GLU A 60 -8.66 19.84 -8.16
N ARG A 61 -9.79 19.15 -8.42
CA ARG A 61 -10.07 18.53 -9.73
C ARG A 61 -10.12 19.57 -10.86
N ALA A 62 -10.78 20.71 -10.63
CA ALA A 62 -10.82 21.81 -11.60
C ALA A 62 -9.43 22.41 -11.90
N ASN A 63 -8.47 22.25 -10.97
CA ASN A 63 -7.09 22.71 -11.11
C ASN A 63 -6.11 21.57 -11.47
N ASN A 64 -6.53 20.64 -12.34
CA ASN A 64 -5.72 19.51 -12.81
C ASN A 64 -5.22 18.56 -11.69
N GLY A 65 -5.99 18.42 -10.61
CA GLY A 65 -5.71 17.50 -9.52
C GLY A 65 -4.76 18.03 -8.44
N VAL A 66 -4.35 19.30 -8.49
CA VAL A 66 -3.49 19.92 -7.47
C VAL A 66 -4.08 21.26 -7.04
N LEU A 67 -4.48 21.38 -5.77
CA LEU A 67 -5.06 22.63 -5.28
C LEU A 67 -4.01 23.73 -5.05
N ASP A 68 -2.91 23.39 -4.36
CA ASP A 68 -1.81 24.31 -4.05
C ASP A 68 -0.50 23.55 -3.80
N MET A 69 0.65 24.22 -3.95
CA MET A 69 1.98 23.66 -3.71
C MET A 69 2.86 24.62 -2.94
N GLU A 70 3.64 24.09 -2.00
CA GLU A 70 4.69 24.85 -1.34
C GLU A 70 5.88 25.09 -2.26
N THR A 71 6.43 26.30 -2.23
CA THR A 71 7.56 26.74 -3.08
C THR A 71 8.65 27.50 -2.33
N LYS A 72 8.41 27.88 -1.08
CA LYS A 72 9.25 28.79 -0.27
C LYS A 72 9.74 28.16 1.02
N VAL A 73 9.17 27.04 1.45
CA VAL A 73 9.52 26.37 2.71
C VAL A 73 9.81 24.90 2.44
N VAL A 74 10.94 24.40 2.94
CA VAL A 74 11.23 22.96 2.99
C VAL A 74 10.45 22.35 4.15
N THR A 75 9.72 21.27 3.89
CA THR A 75 8.89 20.62 4.91
C THR A 75 9.67 20.17 6.14
N GLY A 76 8.97 20.05 7.26
CA GLY A 76 9.50 19.55 8.52
C GLY A 76 8.40 19.54 9.59
N LEU A 77 8.69 18.99 10.76
CA LEU A 77 7.72 18.86 11.85
C LEU A 77 7.11 20.21 12.27
N THR A 78 7.92 21.26 12.34
CA THR A 78 7.52 22.61 12.77
C THR A 78 7.66 23.66 11.67
N ALA A 79 7.70 23.24 10.40
CA ALA A 79 7.95 24.13 9.27
C ALA A 79 6.77 25.07 8.96
N TYR A 80 5.56 24.67 9.36
CA TYR A 80 4.32 25.41 9.13
C TYR A 80 3.63 25.74 10.46
N GLY A 81 2.82 26.79 10.47
CA GLY A 81 1.85 27.05 11.54
C GLY A 81 0.70 26.02 11.57
N PRO A 82 -0.32 26.22 12.43
CA PRO A 82 -1.47 25.33 12.43
C PRO A 82 -2.28 25.54 11.14
N GLY A 83 -2.80 24.44 10.58
CA GLY A 83 -3.71 24.45 9.44
C GLY A 83 -5.02 23.76 9.79
N TYR A 84 -6.13 24.31 9.31
CA TYR A 84 -7.50 23.84 9.53
C TYR A 84 -8.21 23.61 8.19
N ILE A 85 -9.29 22.84 8.18
CA ILE A 85 -10.10 22.61 6.95
C ILE A 85 -10.63 23.95 6.43
N ASP A 86 -11.10 24.79 7.35
CA ASP A 86 -11.53 26.15 7.11
C ASP A 86 -11.38 26.96 8.41
N GLU A 87 -10.86 28.18 8.32
CA GLU A 87 -10.60 29.01 9.50
C GLU A 87 -11.87 29.40 10.27
N ASP A 88 -13.02 29.53 9.59
CA ASP A 88 -14.29 29.87 10.21
C ASP A 88 -14.95 28.63 10.85
N LEU A 89 -14.54 27.43 10.45
CA LEU A 89 -15.05 26.15 10.96
C LEU A 89 -14.09 25.43 11.90
N LYS A 90 -12.91 25.98 12.19
CA LYS A 90 -11.85 25.29 12.97
C LYS A 90 -12.31 24.79 14.34
N ASP A 91 -13.22 25.51 15.00
CA ASP A 91 -13.72 25.14 16.33
C ASP A 91 -14.68 23.94 16.27
N LEU A 92 -15.11 23.54 15.08
CA LEU A 92 -15.89 22.32 14.84
C LEU A 92 -15.00 21.08 14.75
N GLU A 93 -13.71 21.23 14.43
CA GLU A 93 -12.80 20.10 14.26
C GLU A 93 -12.47 19.45 15.61
N LYS A 94 -12.88 18.18 15.79
CA LYS A 94 -12.51 17.36 16.96
C LYS A 94 -11.14 16.71 16.84
N VAL A 95 -10.64 16.55 15.62
CA VAL A 95 -9.29 16.07 15.34
C VAL A 95 -8.66 17.05 14.37
N VAL A 96 -7.60 17.73 14.81
CA VAL A 96 -6.91 18.80 14.06
C VAL A 96 -5.54 18.35 13.57
N GLY A 97 -5.02 19.07 12.57
CA GLY A 97 -3.66 18.90 12.07
C GLY A 97 -3.60 18.66 10.57
N LEU A 98 -2.82 19.46 9.85
CA LEU A 98 -2.60 19.33 8.41
C LEU A 98 -1.11 19.29 8.07
N GLN A 99 -0.76 18.66 6.94
CA GLN A 99 0.63 18.57 6.46
C GLN A 99 1.27 19.93 6.23
N THR A 100 0.48 20.95 5.87
CA THR A 100 0.92 22.34 5.70
C THR A 100 -0.04 23.29 6.43
N ASP A 101 0.07 24.59 6.16
CA ASP A 101 -0.78 25.66 6.68
C ASP A 101 -2.17 25.72 6.03
N LYS A 102 -2.45 24.90 5.00
CA LYS A 102 -3.72 24.90 4.25
C LYS A 102 -4.19 23.49 3.90
N PRO A 103 -5.51 23.28 3.76
CA PRO A 103 -6.04 22.00 3.31
C PRO A 103 -5.58 21.66 1.89
N LEU A 104 -5.21 20.41 1.64
CA LEU A 104 -4.80 19.86 0.34
C LEU A 104 -3.56 20.52 -0.32
N LYS A 105 -2.91 21.48 0.34
CA LYS A 105 -1.65 22.08 -0.14
C LYS A 105 -0.51 21.08 0.03
N ARG A 106 0.16 20.74 -1.08
CA ARG A 106 1.25 19.76 -1.13
C ARG A 106 2.56 20.37 -0.61
N ALA A 107 3.17 19.74 0.39
CA ALA A 107 4.44 20.19 0.96
C ALA A 107 5.63 19.98 -0.01
N PHE A 108 6.66 20.82 0.10
CA PHE A 108 7.89 20.68 -0.68
C PHE A 108 8.89 19.77 0.04
N MET A 109 9.15 18.58 -0.53
CA MET A 109 9.93 17.50 0.08
C MET A 109 11.19 17.13 -0.74
N PRO A 110 12.31 17.86 -0.58
CA PRO A 110 13.49 17.74 -1.45
C PRO A 110 14.48 16.63 -1.07
N TYR A 111 14.42 16.08 0.14
CA TYR A 111 15.40 15.11 0.65
C TYR A 111 15.45 13.80 -0.17
N GLY A 112 14.30 13.37 -0.70
CA GLY A 112 14.22 12.26 -1.66
C GLY A 112 14.89 12.57 -3.01
N GLY A 113 14.97 13.84 -3.39
CA GLY A 113 15.62 14.31 -4.62
C GLY A 113 15.13 15.69 -5.09
N ILE A 114 16.02 16.68 -5.06
CA ILE A 114 15.70 18.08 -5.40
C ILE A 114 15.11 18.23 -6.82
N LYS A 115 15.71 17.57 -7.82
CA LYS A 115 15.26 17.65 -9.21
C LYS A 115 13.82 17.19 -9.40
N MET A 116 13.40 16.15 -8.68
CA MET A 116 12.03 15.63 -8.79
C MET A 116 11.05 16.52 -8.04
N ALA A 117 11.45 17.07 -6.89
CA ALA A 117 10.62 18.01 -6.14
C ALA A 117 10.37 19.29 -6.97
N GLU A 118 11.41 19.85 -7.60
CA GLU A 118 11.27 21.01 -8.50
C GLU A 118 10.43 20.69 -9.72
N LYS A 119 10.70 19.56 -10.39
CA LYS A 119 9.91 19.13 -11.55
C LYS A 119 8.44 18.93 -11.19
N ALA A 120 8.13 18.39 -10.02
CA ALA A 120 6.75 18.24 -9.56
C ALA A 120 6.06 19.61 -9.46
N CYS A 121 6.71 20.64 -8.91
CA CYS A 121 6.18 22.00 -8.88
C CYS A 121 6.00 22.59 -10.29
N GLU A 122 7.02 22.48 -11.14
CA GLU A 122 7.03 23.05 -12.49
C GLU A 122 5.91 22.48 -13.38
N MET A 123 5.61 21.19 -13.25
CA MET A 123 4.53 20.53 -13.98
C MET A 123 3.15 21.15 -13.74
N TYR A 124 2.94 21.76 -12.58
CA TYR A 124 1.69 22.43 -12.20
C TYR A 124 1.83 23.96 -12.24
N GLY A 125 2.87 24.49 -12.88
CA GLY A 125 3.07 25.93 -13.07
C GLY A 125 3.66 26.66 -11.86
N TYR A 126 4.15 25.95 -10.85
CA TYR A 126 4.78 26.52 -9.66
C TYR A 126 6.29 26.59 -9.83
N LYS A 127 6.90 27.67 -9.34
CA LYS A 127 8.36 27.85 -9.34
C LYS A 127 8.88 27.91 -7.92
N VAL A 128 9.81 27.00 -7.60
CA VAL A 128 10.46 26.92 -6.29
C VAL A 128 11.41 28.12 -6.12
N ASP A 129 11.53 28.61 -4.89
CA ASP A 129 12.45 29.68 -4.53
C ASP A 129 13.90 29.30 -4.90
N PRO A 130 14.63 30.13 -5.66
CA PRO A 130 16.01 29.85 -6.04
C PRO A 130 16.96 29.61 -4.85
N GLN A 131 16.66 30.16 -3.67
CA GLN A 131 17.47 29.91 -2.47
C GLN A 131 17.39 28.45 -2.01
N ILE A 132 16.22 27.81 -2.18
CA ILE A 132 16.07 26.38 -1.88
C ILE A 132 16.86 25.56 -2.90
N HIS A 133 16.75 25.87 -4.19
CA HIS A 133 17.56 25.22 -5.22
C HIS A 133 19.05 25.28 -4.89
N ASP A 134 19.53 26.47 -4.53
CA ASP A 134 20.93 26.71 -4.18
C ASP A 134 21.34 25.88 -2.95
N MET A 135 20.48 25.76 -1.93
CA MET A 135 20.74 24.94 -0.75
C MET A 135 21.05 23.47 -1.11
N PHE A 136 20.29 22.89 -2.04
CA PHE A 136 20.43 21.48 -2.42
C PHE A 136 21.44 21.21 -3.54
N THR A 137 21.99 22.25 -4.18
CA THR A 137 22.88 22.10 -5.33
C THR A 137 24.26 22.76 -5.18
N LYS A 138 24.38 23.83 -4.39
CA LYS A 138 25.64 24.59 -4.22
C LYS A 138 26.39 24.29 -2.92
N TYR A 139 25.75 23.75 -1.89
CA TYR A 139 26.35 23.55 -0.56
C TYR A 139 26.75 22.10 -0.25
N GLU A 140 27.22 21.34 -1.25
CA GLU A 140 27.58 19.90 -1.12
C GLU A 140 26.49 19.04 -0.45
N PHE A 141 25.22 19.43 -0.57
CA PHE A 141 24.11 18.64 -0.08
C PHE A 141 23.84 17.47 -1.04
N LYS A 142 23.68 16.26 -0.50
CA LYS A 142 23.32 15.08 -1.28
C LYS A 142 21.96 14.55 -0.88
N THR A 143 21.09 14.38 -1.86
CA THR A 143 19.77 13.77 -1.69
C THR A 143 19.84 12.27 -1.92
N HIS A 144 18.82 11.53 -1.48
CA HIS A 144 18.67 10.09 -1.74
C HIS A 144 18.86 9.76 -3.24
N ASN A 145 18.10 10.42 -4.11
CA ASN A 145 18.20 10.22 -5.56
C ASN A 145 19.61 10.42 -6.11
N GLN A 146 20.27 11.53 -5.78
CA GLN A 146 21.63 11.76 -6.26
C GLN A 146 22.60 10.70 -5.69
N GLY A 147 22.40 10.29 -4.43
CA GLY A 147 23.08 9.17 -3.79
C GLY A 147 23.02 7.89 -4.62
N VAL A 148 21.81 7.49 -5.01
CA VAL A 148 21.55 6.28 -5.81
C VAL A 148 22.19 6.36 -7.19
N PHE A 149 21.92 7.43 -7.94
CA PHE A 149 22.36 7.53 -9.34
C PHE A 149 23.88 7.67 -9.52
N ASP A 150 24.57 8.12 -8.49
CA ASP A 150 26.05 8.16 -8.45
C ASP A 150 26.67 6.77 -8.33
N ILE A 151 25.96 5.79 -7.75
CA ILE A 151 26.49 4.43 -7.53
C ILE A 151 25.86 3.36 -8.41
N TYR A 152 24.76 3.67 -9.10
CA TYR A 152 24.19 2.78 -10.11
C TYR A 152 25.18 2.41 -11.21
N THR A 153 25.26 1.12 -11.50
CA THR A 153 26.06 0.59 -12.60
C THR A 153 25.41 0.91 -13.96
N PRO A 154 26.17 0.85 -15.07
CA PRO A 154 25.59 0.96 -16.40
C PRO A 154 24.51 -0.08 -16.69
N GLU A 155 24.63 -1.29 -16.16
CA GLU A 155 23.64 -2.36 -16.31
C GLU A 155 22.31 -2.02 -15.63
N MET A 156 22.34 -1.53 -14.39
CA MET A 156 21.13 -1.07 -13.68
C MET A 156 20.42 0.05 -14.44
N LYS A 157 21.17 0.98 -15.03
CA LYS A 157 20.63 2.07 -15.86
C LYS A 157 19.98 1.53 -17.14
N LYS A 158 20.57 0.52 -17.79
CA LYS A 158 19.97 -0.15 -18.96
C LYS A 158 18.69 -0.91 -18.60
N ALA A 159 18.68 -1.63 -17.48
CA ALA A 159 17.51 -2.36 -17.02
C ALA A 159 16.33 -1.43 -16.70
N ARG A 160 16.64 -0.28 -16.09
CA ARG A 160 15.66 0.80 -15.87
C ARG A 160 15.17 1.44 -17.16
N HIS A 161 16.04 1.61 -18.14
CA HIS A 161 15.67 2.21 -19.43
C HIS A 161 14.80 1.29 -20.28
N SER A 162 15.07 -0.02 -20.26
CA SER A 162 14.32 -1.04 -21.00
C SER A 162 13.03 -1.51 -20.33
N HIS A 163 12.75 -1.03 -19.12
CA HIS A 163 11.56 -1.42 -18.36
C HIS A 163 11.47 -2.92 -18.05
N ILE A 164 12.62 -3.60 -17.91
CA ILE A 164 12.66 -4.90 -17.24
C ILE A 164 12.68 -4.71 -15.71
N LEU A 165 13.26 -3.61 -15.24
CA LEU A 165 13.30 -3.24 -13.83
C LEU A 165 13.21 -1.71 -13.63
N THR A 166 11.99 -1.18 -13.49
CA THR A 166 11.71 0.26 -13.47
C THR A 166 10.69 0.62 -12.39
N GLY A 167 10.74 1.88 -11.94
CA GLY A 167 9.81 2.37 -10.92
C GLY A 167 10.19 2.00 -9.51
N LEU A 168 11.43 1.55 -9.28
CA LEU A 168 12.03 1.35 -7.96
C LEU A 168 12.10 2.68 -7.18
N PRO A 169 12.24 2.68 -5.84
CA PRO A 169 12.21 3.89 -5.03
C PRO A 169 13.54 4.67 -5.09
N ASP A 170 13.99 5.01 -6.30
CA ASP A 170 15.17 5.83 -6.56
C ASP A 170 14.84 7.31 -6.82
N THR A 171 13.56 7.65 -7.00
CA THR A 171 13.08 9.02 -7.26
C THR A 171 12.00 9.52 -6.30
N TYR A 172 11.65 8.73 -5.28
CA TYR A 172 10.61 9.04 -4.28
C TYR A 172 10.96 8.32 -2.96
N GLY A 173 10.36 8.73 -1.84
CA GLY A 173 10.57 8.07 -0.55
C GLY A 173 10.09 6.61 -0.57
N ARG A 174 10.81 5.68 0.08
CA ARG A 174 10.49 4.25 -0.03
C ARG A 174 9.13 3.86 0.56
N GLY A 175 8.70 4.50 1.65
CA GLY A 175 7.50 4.08 2.39
C GLY A 175 7.65 2.67 2.95
N ARG A 176 6.55 1.92 3.08
CA ARG A 176 6.51 0.56 3.67
C ARG A 176 7.01 0.51 5.12
N ILE A 177 6.69 1.56 5.86
CA ILE A 177 6.94 1.70 7.29
C ILE A 177 5.62 2.12 7.93
N VAL A 178 5.31 1.54 9.08
CA VAL A 178 4.20 1.96 9.94
C VAL A 178 4.78 2.19 11.32
N GLY A 179 4.94 3.46 11.69
CA GLY A 179 5.21 3.80 13.09
C GLY A 179 4.03 3.36 13.96
N ASP A 180 4.27 2.82 15.14
CA ASP A 180 3.17 2.47 16.06
C ASP A 180 2.63 3.75 16.71
N TYR A 181 1.82 4.51 15.97
CA TYR A 181 1.32 5.83 16.36
C TYR A 181 0.46 5.79 17.64
N ARG A 182 -0.09 4.62 17.96
CA ARG A 182 -0.81 4.32 19.21
C ARG A 182 0.08 4.54 20.44
N ARG A 183 1.40 4.40 20.32
CA ARG A 183 2.37 4.68 21.39
C ARG A 183 2.27 6.13 21.88
N VAL A 184 2.02 7.08 21.00
CA VAL A 184 1.89 8.49 21.38
C VAL A 184 0.70 8.68 22.30
N ALA A 185 -0.45 8.09 21.97
CA ALA A 185 -1.64 8.12 22.81
C ALA A 185 -1.44 7.35 24.13
N LEU A 186 -0.88 6.15 24.09
CA LEU A 186 -0.78 5.29 25.28
C LEU A 186 0.26 5.76 26.30
N TYR A 187 1.38 6.32 25.85
CA TYR A 187 2.53 6.61 26.72
C TYR A 187 2.86 8.11 26.84
N GLY A 188 2.41 8.94 25.90
CA GLY A 188 2.90 10.32 25.77
C GLY A 188 4.36 10.37 25.29
N ILE A 189 4.78 11.52 24.80
CA ILE A 189 6.11 11.65 24.19
C ILE A 189 7.25 11.53 25.22
N ASP A 190 7.07 12.00 26.46
CA ASP A 190 8.17 12.03 27.43
C ASP A 190 8.62 10.63 27.83
N ALA A 191 7.66 9.69 27.97
CA ALA A 191 7.98 8.30 28.25
C ALA A 191 8.68 7.61 27.05
N LEU A 192 8.29 7.96 25.82
CA LEU A 192 8.93 7.44 24.60
C LEU A 192 10.36 7.96 24.44
N ILE A 193 10.59 9.24 24.73
CA ILE A 193 11.95 9.83 24.76
C ILE A 193 12.80 9.10 25.81
N GLU A 194 12.30 8.92 27.02
CA GLU A 194 13.03 8.20 28.08
C GLU A 194 13.39 6.75 27.64
N GLY A 195 12.47 6.07 26.95
CA GLY A 195 12.71 4.76 26.36
C GLY A 195 13.86 4.78 25.34
N LYS A 196 13.83 5.72 24.40
CA LYS A 196 14.89 5.84 23.38
C LYS A 196 16.23 6.31 23.95
N GLU A 197 16.22 7.13 24.99
CA GLU A 197 17.45 7.53 25.72
C GLU A 197 18.08 6.32 26.44
N LYS A 198 17.26 5.43 27.02
CA LYS A 198 17.74 4.15 27.57
C LYS A 198 18.33 3.26 26.48
N ASP A 199 17.67 3.15 25.34
CA ASP A 199 18.17 2.38 24.19
C ASP A 199 19.50 2.93 23.66
N PHE A 200 19.63 4.26 23.55
CA PHE A 200 20.86 4.93 23.17
C PHE A 200 22.02 4.62 24.12
N ALA A 201 21.74 4.64 25.43
CA ALA A 201 22.72 4.26 26.46
C ALA A 201 23.08 2.77 26.39
N ALA A 202 22.10 1.88 26.14
CA ALA A 202 22.31 0.45 26.02
C ALA A 202 23.19 0.05 24.81
N CYS A 203 23.22 0.89 23.77
CA CYS A 203 24.11 0.72 22.62
C CYS A 203 25.58 1.10 22.91
N ASP A 204 25.93 1.55 24.13
CA ASP A 204 27.33 1.86 24.49
C ASP A 204 28.10 0.58 24.81
N ARG A 205 29.04 0.20 23.93
CA ARG A 205 29.83 -1.03 24.07
C ARG A 205 31.24 -0.88 23.51
N GLN A 206 32.20 -1.62 24.06
CA GLN A 206 33.53 -1.72 23.47
C GLN A 206 33.50 -2.51 22.14
N GLY A 207 34.32 -2.11 21.18
CA GLY A 207 34.44 -2.81 19.88
C GLY A 207 33.29 -2.55 18.90
N MET A 208 32.61 -1.39 19.00
CA MET A 208 31.60 -0.96 18.03
C MET A 208 32.12 -0.99 16.59
N ARG A 209 31.24 -1.40 15.68
CA ARG A 209 31.45 -1.44 14.23
C ARG A 209 30.50 -0.46 13.55
N ARG A 210 30.61 -0.38 12.23
CA ARG A 210 29.80 0.52 11.39
C ARG A 210 28.30 0.51 11.74
N TYR A 211 27.72 -0.67 11.90
CA TYR A 211 26.30 -0.82 12.25
C TYR A 211 25.96 -0.14 13.59
N ASP A 212 26.83 -0.26 14.60
CA ASP A 212 26.59 0.35 15.91
C ASP A 212 26.62 1.88 15.85
N PHE A 213 27.54 2.46 15.05
CA PHE A 213 27.60 3.90 14.86
C PHE A 213 26.32 4.41 14.17
N GLN A 214 25.90 3.73 13.11
CA GLN A 214 24.67 4.05 12.39
C GLN A 214 23.45 3.94 13.32
N LEU A 215 23.30 2.84 14.06
CA LEU A 215 22.17 2.66 14.97
C LEU A 215 22.12 3.75 16.05
N ARG A 216 23.27 4.15 16.61
CA ARG A 216 23.33 5.24 17.60
C ARG A 216 22.92 6.59 17.00
N GLU A 217 23.35 6.88 15.78
CA GLU A 217 22.92 8.08 15.04
C GLU A 217 21.40 8.04 14.76
N GLU A 218 20.89 6.91 14.26
CA GLU A 218 19.46 6.66 14.02
C GLU A 218 18.63 6.87 15.31
N ILE A 219 19.07 6.39 16.48
CA ILE A 219 18.36 6.60 17.75
C ILE A 219 18.40 8.08 18.18
N ALA A 220 19.52 8.78 17.97
CA ALA A 220 19.60 10.20 18.28
C ALA A 220 18.65 11.02 17.40
N ASP A 221 18.50 10.66 16.12
CA ASP A 221 17.49 11.25 15.22
C ASP A 221 16.06 10.94 15.68
N GLN A 222 15.79 9.72 16.14
CA GLN A 222 14.48 9.35 16.68
C GLN A 222 14.11 10.19 17.92
N ILE A 223 15.06 10.41 18.84
CA ILE A 223 14.85 11.27 20.01
C ILE A 223 14.57 12.72 19.58
N ARG A 224 15.30 13.23 18.58
CA ARG A 224 15.03 14.58 18.01
C ARG A 224 13.64 14.64 17.38
N ALA A 225 13.23 13.61 16.63
CA ALA A 225 11.92 13.55 16.00
C ALA A 225 10.81 13.57 17.05
N LEU A 226 10.91 12.78 18.13
CA LEU A 226 9.96 12.81 19.26
C LEU A 226 9.85 14.20 19.89
N LYS A 227 10.98 14.88 20.15
CA LYS A 227 10.97 16.27 20.65
C LYS A 227 10.28 17.22 19.65
N GLY A 228 10.51 17.02 18.36
CA GLY A 228 9.82 17.75 17.29
C GLY A 228 8.32 17.46 17.21
N MET A 229 7.85 16.25 17.53
CA MET A 229 6.42 15.93 17.61
C MET A 229 5.72 16.72 18.71
N LYS A 230 6.36 16.89 19.89
CA LYS A 230 5.81 17.76 20.95
C LYS A 230 5.67 19.20 20.47
N ALA A 231 6.73 19.74 19.89
CA ALA A 231 6.72 21.11 19.38
C ALA A 231 5.67 21.29 18.26
N MET A 232 5.49 20.29 17.41
CA MET A 232 4.45 20.29 16.38
C MET A 232 3.05 20.31 16.99
N ALA A 233 2.77 19.50 18.00
CA ALA A 233 1.46 19.47 18.66
C ALA A 233 1.18 20.77 19.43
N GLU A 234 2.21 21.40 20.01
CA GLU A 234 2.09 22.68 20.72
C GLU A 234 1.63 23.82 19.79
N ILE A 235 2.01 23.79 18.50
CA ILE A 235 1.51 24.74 17.49
C ILE A 235 -0.02 24.70 17.36
N TYR A 236 -0.63 23.55 17.62
CA TYR A 236 -2.09 23.35 17.65
C TYR A 236 -2.69 23.52 19.06
N GLY A 237 -1.90 23.91 20.06
CA GLY A 237 -2.35 24.10 21.43
C GLY A 237 -2.44 22.83 22.27
N TYR A 238 -1.80 21.73 21.86
CA TYR A 238 -1.81 20.45 22.57
C TYR A 238 -0.48 20.15 23.26
N ASP A 239 -0.54 19.76 24.54
CA ASP A 239 0.60 19.16 25.24
C ASP A 239 0.47 17.63 25.24
N ILE A 240 1.24 17.00 24.35
CA ILE A 240 1.29 15.54 24.21
C ILE A 240 2.43 14.89 25.02
N SER A 241 2.98 15.60 26.01
CA SER A 241 4.06 15.07 26.87
C SER A 241 3.62 13.82 27.64
N GLN A 242 2.38 13.81 28.12
CA GLN A 242 1.78 12.74 28.91
C GLN A 242 0.82 11.87 28.06
N PRO A 243 0.48 10.65 28.53
CA PRO A 243 -0.54 9.82 27.89
C PRO A 243 -1.86 10.55 27.68
N ALA A 244 -2.61 10.14 26.66
CA ALA A 244 -3.96 10.60 26.40
C ALA A 244 -4.91 10.19 27.53
N LYS A 245 -5.72 11.14 28.03
CA LYS A 245 -6.61 10.93 29.18
C LYS A 245 -8.02 10.50 28.82
N ASN A 246 -8.46 10.67 27.57
CA ASN A 246 -9.82 10.42 27.07
C ASN A 246 -9.80 10.04 25.58
N ALA A 247 -10.95 9.65 25.03
CA ALA A 247 -11.09 9.23 23.63
C ALA A 247 -10.64 10.34 22.66
N HIS A 248 -11.06 11.59 22.90
CA HIS A 248 -10.67 12.73 22.08
C HIS A 248 -9.13 12.90 22.03
N GLU A 249 -8.45 12.85 23.18
CA GLU A 249 -6.99 12.89 23.22
C GLU A 249 -6.35 11.65 22.59
N ALA A 250 -6.92 10.46 22.75
CA ALA A 250 -6.35 9.25 22.17
C ALA A 250 -6.33 9.31 20.63
N PHE A 251 -7.42 9.79 20.04
CA PHE A 251 -7.52 10.05 18.60
C PHE A 251 -6.51 11.12 18.17
N GLN A 252 -6.49 12.27 18.87
CA GLN A 252 -5.62 13.38 18.50
C GLN A 252 -4.12 13.07 18.67
N TRP A 253 -3.71 12.34 19.71
CA TRP A 253 -2.30 12.03 19.99
C TRP A 253 -1.78 11.04 18.96
N LEU A 254 -2.59 10.02 18.65
CA LEU A 254 -2.29 9.07 17.59
C LEU A 254 -2.14 9.79 16.25
N TYR A 255 -3.10 10.66 15.91
CA TYR A 255 -3.04 11.42 14.67
C TYR A 255 -1.82 12.34 14.61
N PHE A 256 -1.37 12.96 15.72
CA PHE A 256 -0.11 13.71 15.73
C PHE A 256 1.11 12.84 15.48
N GLY A 257 1.13 11.58 15.96
CA GLY A 257 2.15 10.61 15.58
C GLY A 257 2.20 10.38 14.06
N TYR A 258 1.05 10.16 13.45
CA TYR A 258 0.94 9.97 12.00
C TYR A 258 1.26 11.26 11.21
N LEU A 259 0.78 12.41 11.67
CA LEU A 259 1.03 13.72 11.07
C LEU A 259 2.53 14.02 10.98
N ALA A 260 3.29 13.63 12.01
CA ALA A 260 4.74 13.78 12.02
C ALA A 260 5.42 12.97 10.89
N ALA A 261 4.94 11.75 10.63
CA ALA A 261 5.40 10.93 9.52
C ALA A 261 5.14 11.62 8.17
N ILE A 262 3.89 11.95 7.88
CA ILE A 262 3.49 12.55 6.59
C ILE A 262 3.95 14.00 6.39
N LYS A 263 4.48 14.67 7.42
CA LYS A 263 5.17 15.97 7.29
C LYS A 263 6.65 15.85 6.93
N THR A 264 7.27 14.72 7.22
CA THR A 264 8.72 14.53 7.06
C THR A 264 9.08 13.57 5.94
N GLN A 265 8.18 12.65 5.61
CA GLN A 265 8.38 11.61 4.61
C GLN A 265 7.33 11.70 3.51
N ASN A 266 7.75 11.40 2.27
CA ASN A 266 6.87 11.23 1.10
C ASN A 266 6.96 9.81 0.54
N GLY A 267 6.97 8.81 1.44
CA GLY A 267 6.92 7.40 1.09
C GLY A 267 5.86 7.12 0.02
N ALA A 268 6.08 6.11 -0.84
CA ALA A 268 5.03 5.71 -1.78
C ALA A 268 3.74 5.40 -1.03
N ALA A 269 3.83 4.56 0.00
CA ALA A 269 2.78 4.27 0.94
C ALA A 269 3.11 4.80 2.34
N MET A 270 2.15 5.52 2.94
CA MET A 270 2.21 6.08 4.29
C MET A 270 1.06 5.51 5.12
N SER A 271 1.17 4.25 5.52
CA SER A 271 0.07 3.52 6.16
C SER A 271 -0.11 3.90 7.63
N VAL A 272 -1.35 3.82 8.11
CA VAL A 272 -1.74 4.20 9.48
C VAL A 272 -1.59 3.00 10.42
N GLY A 273 -1.96 1.81 9.95
CA GLY A 273 -1.91 0.57 10.72
C GLY A 273 -3.13 0.34 11.61
N ARG A 274 -2.97 -0.57 12.57
CA ARG A 274 -4.09 -1.24 13.24
C ARG A 274 -4.58 -0.46 14.46
N ILE A 275 -5.36 0.57 14.20
CA ILE A 275 -5.75 1.57 15.22
C ILE A 275 -7.18 1.41 15.74
N SER A 276 -8.06 0.75 15.00
CA SER A 276 -9.50 0.70 15.31
C SER A 276 -9.80 0.12 16.70
N THR A 277 -9.41 -1.13 16.94
CA THR A 277 -9.57 -1.83 18.23
C THR A 277 -8.87 -1.09 19.38
N PHE A 278 -7.72 -0.46 19.12
CA PHE A 278 -6.99 0.30 20.15
C PHE A 278 -7.77 1.54 20.60
N LEU A 279 -8.30 2.32 19.64
CA LEU A 279 -9.06 3.52 19.93
C LEU A 279 -10.41 3.21 20.59
N ASP A 280 -11.01 2.06 20.27
CA ASP A 280 -12.26 1.60 20.89
C ASP A 280 -12.14 1.47 22.42
N ILE A 281 -10.96 1.09 22.93
CA ILE A 281 -10.71 0.96 24.37
C ILE A 281 -10.98 2.28 25.11
N TYR A 282 -10.58 3.40 24.51
CA TYR A 282 -10.80 4.73 25.09
C TYR A 282 -12.26 5.17 24.91
N ILE A 283 -12.87 4.91 23.76
CA ILE A 283 -14.30 5.19 23.50
C ILE A 283 -15.18 4.43 24.49
N GLU A 284 -14.98 3.12 24.64
CA GLU A 284 -15.79 2.27 25.52
C GLU A 284 -15.70 2.71 26.98
N ARG A 285 -14.51 3.11 27.44
CA ARG A 285 -14.34 3.65 28.79
C ARG A 285 -15.12 4.97 28.96
N ASP A 286 -15.01 5.87 27.99
CA ASP A 286 -15.63 7.19 28.08
C ASP A 286 -17.17 7.11 27.92
N LEU A 287 -17.68 6.19 27.09
CA LEU A 287 -19.11 5.85 27.00
C LEU A 287 -19.64 5.32 28.34
N LYS A 288 -18.93 4.36 28.97
CA LYS A 288 -19.32 3.80 30.28
C LYS A 288 -19.32 4.84 31.39
N ASN A 289 -18.43 5.83 31.30
CA ASN A 289 -18.35 6.94 32.24
C ASN A 289 -19.32 8.09 31.93
N GLY A 290 -20.07 8.03 30.82
CA GLY A 290 -20.98 9.08 30.38
C GLY A 290 -20.27 10.38 29.97
N VAL A 291 -19.01 10.28 29.53
CA VAL A 291 -18.18 11.41 29.09
C VAL A 291 -18.47 11.79 27.64
N ILE A 292 -18.79 10.80 26.81
CA ILE A 292 -19.19 10.98 25.41
C ILE A 292 -20.46 10.16 25.14
N THR A 293 -21.16 10.53 24.08
CA THR A 293 -22.25 9.77 23.46
C THR A 293 -21.75 8.95 22.27
N GLU A 294 -22.55 8.02 21.78
CA GLU A 294 -22.23 7.24 20.58
C GLU A 294 -22.05 8.15 19.34
N LYS A 295 -22.89 9.17 19.21
CA LYS A 295 -22.79 10.17 18.15
C LYS A 295 -21.49 10.99 18.21
N GLU A 296 -21.04 11.36 19.42
CA GLU A 296 -19.74 12.03 19.60
C GLU A 296 -18.56 11.07 19.35
N ALA A 297 -18.73 9.76 19.61
CA ALA A 297 -17.73 8.76 19.25
C ALA A 297 -17.59 8.61 17.73
N GLN A 298 -18.71 8.56 16.98
CA GLN A 298 -18.68 8.56 15.52
C GLN A 298 -18.01 9.84 14.97
N GLU A 299 -18.33 11.02 15.54
CA GLU A 299 -17.70 12.30 15.13
C GLU A 299 -16.17 12.29 15.25
N LEU A 300 -15.60 11.64 16.28
CA LEU A 300 -14.14 11.48 16.41
C LEU A 300 -13.55 10.64 15.26
N VAL A 301 -14.23 9.56 14.89
CA VAL A 301 -13.84 8.68 13.79
C VAL A 301 -13.93 9.41 12.46
N ASP A 302 -15.05 10.10 12.20
CA ASP A 302 -15.26 10.88 10.98
C ASP A 302 -14.19 11.96 10.83
N HIS A 303 -13.93 12.75 11.87
CA HIS A 303 -12.96 13.84 11.80
C HIS A 303 -11.52 13.33 11.62
N MET A 304 -11.15 12.20 12.22
CA MET A 304 -9.87 11.55 11.96
C MET A 304 -9.78 11.03 10.51
N VAL A 305 -10.84 10.40 10.00
CA VAL A 305 -10.91 9.89 8.62
C VAL A 305 -10.87 11.03 7.60
N MET A 306 -11.49 12.18 7.86
CA MET A 306 -11.34 13.38 7.02
C MET A 306 -9.87 13.78 6.88
N LYS A 307 -9.08 13.70 7.97
CA LYS A 307 -7.66 14.01 7.91
C LYS A 307 -6.88 13.02 7.05
N PHE A 308 -7.20 11.72 7.13
CA PHE A 308 -6.61 10.72 6.23
C PHE A 308 -6.96 10.98 4.76
N ARG A 309 -8.20 11.41 4.47
CA ARG A 309 -8.68 11.81 3.12
C ARG A 309 -8.01 13.08 2.57
N MET A 310 -7.25 13.80 3.38
CA MET A 310 -6.59 15.06 3.02
C MET A 310 -5.08 14.96 2.81
N VAL A 311 -4.49 13.79 3.06
CA VAL A 311 -3.05 13.59 2.87
C VAL A 311 -2.71 13.69 1.38
N LYS A 312 -1.72 14.51 1.03
CA LYS A 312 -1.28 14.75 -0.35
C LYS A 312 0.23 14.89 -0.44
N PHE A 313 0.81 14.43 -1.54
CA PHE A 313 2.25 14.57 -1.83
C PHE A 313 2.48 15.13 -3.23
N ALA A 314 3.46 16.01 -3.39
CA ALA A 314 3.91 16.45 -4.71
C ALA A 314 4.57 15.27 -5.46
N ARG A 315 4.06 14.92 -6.64
CA ARG A 315 4.54 13.79 -7.45
C ARG A 315 4.81 14.24 -8.89
N ILE A 316 5.81 13.61 -9.52
CA ILE A 316 6.13 13.81 -10.94
C ILE A 316 5.26 12.91 -11.83
N GLU A 317 5.19 13.23 -13.12
CA GLU A 317 4.37 12.48 -14.10
C GLU A 317 4.70 10.98 -14.12
N SER A 318 5.99 10.63 -14.12
CA SER A 318 6.41 9.23 -14.14
C SER A 318 6.00 8.46 -12.88
N TYR A 319 5.84 9.15 -11.74
CA TYR A 319 5.27 8.55 -10.53
C TYR A 319 3.77 8.31 -10.74
N ASN A 320 3.03 9.32 -11.20
CA ASN A 320 1.57 9.22 -11.42
C ASN A 320 1.18 8.15 -12.46
N GLN A 321 2.08 7.84 -13.40
CA GLN A 321 1.91 6.73 -14.35
C GLN A 321 2.08 5.35 -13.68
N LEU A 322 2.98 5.23 -12.70
CA LEU A 322 3.25 3.99 -11.96
C LEU A 322 2.27 3.76 -10.80
N PHE A 323 1.72 4.85 -10.26
CA PHE A 323 0.89 4.92 -9.06
C PHE A 323 -0.28 5.89 -9.33
N SER A 324 -1.31 5.40 -10.02
CA SER A 324 -2.42 6.22 -10.51
C SER A 324 -3.47 6.55 -9.45
N GLY A 325 -4.16 7.68 -9.62
CA GLY A 325 -5.26 8.10 -8.75
C GLY A 325 -4.83 8.83 -7.47
N ASP A 326 -3.66 9.48 -7.51
CA ASP A 326 -3.08 10.25 -6.39
C ASP A 326 -3.05 9.50 -5.03
N PRO A 327 -2.58 8.23 -5.00
CA PRO A 327 -2.69 7.39 -3.81
C PRO A 327 -1.70 7.78 -2.70
N VAL A 328 -2.12 7.51 -1.47
CA VAL A 328 -1.32 7.67 -0.25
C VAL A 328 -1.09 6.33 0.44
N TRP A 329 -2.03 5.40 0.31
CA TRP A 329 -2.13 4.18 1.11
C TRP A 329 -2.10 4.49 2.60
N ALA A 330 -3.03 5.33 3.05
CA ALA A 330 -3.34 5.50 4.46
C ALA A 330 -4.09 4.27 4.96
N THR A 331 -3.47 3.10 4.80
CA THR A 331 -4.05 1.78 5.08
C THR A 331 -4.33 1.65 6.57
N LEU A 332 -5.55 1.22 6.87
CA LEU A 332 -6.09 1.06 8.21
C LEU A 332 -6.84 -0.25 8.24
N GLU A 333 -6.45 -1.12 9.17
CA GLU A 333 -7.04 -2.43 9.32
C GLU A 333 -8.13 -2.45 10.39
N VAL A 334 -9.20 -3.19 10.09
CA VAL A 334 -10.31 -3.49 11.00
C VAL A 334 -10.44 -4.99 11.19
N GLY A 335 -10.91 -5.40 12.36
CA GLY A 335 -11.22 -6.79 12.69
C GLY A 335 -10.03 -7.71 12.98
N GLY A 336 -10.08 -8.96 12.49
CA GLY A 336 -9.10 -10.03 12.77
C GLY A 336 -9.41 -10.86 14.02
N ILE A 337 -8.55 -11.83 14.33
CA ILE A 337 -8.66 -12.74 15.48
C ILE A 337 -7.40 -12.63 16.36
N GLY A 338 -7.58 -12.61 17.68
CA GLY A 338 -6.49 -12.68 18.65
C GLY A 338 -5.83 -14.06 18.67
N VAL A 339 -4.54 -14.15 19.02
CA VAL A 339 -3.88 -15.46 19.23
C VAL A 339 -4.49 -16.24 20.39
N ASP A 340 -5.28 -15.58 21.24
CA ASP A 340 -6.07 -16.22 22.30
C ASP A 340 -7.41 -16.80 21.81
N GLY A 341 -7.72 -16.65 20.53
CA GLY A 341 -8.91 -17.21 19.87
C GLY A 341 -10.14 -16.30 19.88
N ARG A 342 -10.14 -15.19 20.62
CA ARG A 342 -11.23 -14.21 20.57
C ARG A 342 -11.14 -13.42 19.27
N HIS A 343 -12.27 -13.09 18.65
CA HIS A 343 -12.24 -12.09 17.58
C HIS A 343 -11.83 -10.71 18.15
N MET A 344 -11.27 -9.89 17.29
CA MET A 344 -10.87 -8.51 17.61
C MET A 344 -11.86 -7.47 17.08
N ILE A 345 -13.02 -7.91 16.55
CA ILE A 345 -14.13 -7.00 16.21
C ILE A 345 -14.55 -6.20 17.44
N THR A 346 -14.56 -4.88 17.30
CA THR A 346 -15.13 -3.93 18.25
C THR A 346 -16.18 -3.04 17.57
N LYS A 347 -16.87 -2.20 18.34
CA LYS A 347 -17.79 -1.20 17.78
C LYS A 347 -17.06 -0.24 16.84
N ASN A 348 -15.82 0.12 17.15
CA ASN A 348 -15.06 1.03 16.31
C ASN A 348 -14.76 0.49 14.91
N ASP A 349 -14.69 -0.85 14.73
CA ASP A 349 -14.55 -1.44 13.39
C ASP A 349 -15.77 -1.14 12.51
N TYR A 350 -16.97 -1.16 13.09
CA TYR A 350 -18.19 -0.69 12.41
C TYR A 350 -18.12 0.82 12.15
N ARG A 351 -17.73 1.64 13.14
CA ARG A 351 -17.63 3.11 12.97
C ARG A 351 -16.69 3.53 11.84
N PHE A 352 -15.53 2.88 11.71
CA PHE A 352 -14.58 3.15 10.63
C PHE A 352 -15.15 2.80 9.26
N LEU A 353 -15.84 1.67 9.14
CA LEU A 353 -16.54 1.30 7.90
C LEU A 353 -17.71 2.25 7.61
N HIS A 354 -18.43 2.70 8.64
CA HIS A 354 -19.58 3.61 8.54
C HIS A 354 -19.20 4.98 7.99
N THR A 355 -17.93 5.40 8.07
CA THR A 355 -17.45 6.62 7.42
C THR A 355 -17.64 6.63 5.89
N LEU A 356 -17.82 5.45 5.27
CA LEU A 356 -18.15 5.30 3.85
C LEU A 356 -19.66 5.52 3.56
N GLU A 357 -20.50 5.52 4.59
CA GLU A 357 -21.92 5.92 4.54
C GLU A 357 -22.06 7.39 4.96
N ASP A 358 -21.49 7.79 6.11
CA ASP A 358 -21.58 9.15 6.67
C ASP A 358 -20.99 10.22 5.74
N MET A 359 -19.79 9.97 5.23
CA MET A 359 -19.07 10.91 4.34
C MET A 359 -18.98 10.37 2.91
N GLY A 360 -19.74 9.32 2.59
CA GLY A 360 -19.73 8.65 1.29
C GLY A 360 -18.44 7.90 0.96
N PRO A 361 -18.44 7.16 -0.18
CA PRO A 361 -17.31 6.35 -0.59
C PRO A 361 -16.03 7.18 -0.79
N ALA A 362 -14.90 6.64 -0.34
CA ALA A 362 -13.61 7.26 -0.53
C ALA A 362 -12.52 6.22 -0.79
N PRO A 363 -11.45 6.61 -1.50
CA PRO A 363 -10.25 5.78 -1.65
C PRO A 363 -9.43 5.60 -0.38
N GLU A 364 -9.37 6.66 0.43
CA GLU A 364 -8.56 6.75 1.63
C GLU A 364 -9.46 7.03 2.86
N PRO A 365 -9.11 6.55 4.07
CA PRO A 365 -8.07 5.55 4.31
C PRO A 365 -8.36 4.26 3.56
N ASN A 366 -7.30 3.55 3.15
CA ASN A 366 -7.44 2.26 2.48
C ASN A 366 -7.91 1.19 3.49
N LEU A 367 -9.23 1.12 3.70
CA LEU A 367 -9.85 0.24 4.70
C LEU A 367 -9.67 -1.24 4.32
N THR A 368 -9.06 -1.98 5.24
CA THR A 368 -8.69 -3.38 5.06
C THR A 368 -9.31 -4.23 6.16
N VAL A 369 -10.17 -5.18 5.79
CA VAL A 369 -10.76 -6.12 6.74
C VAL A 369 -9.81 -7.32 6.89
N LEU A 370 -9.30 -7.53 8.09
CA LEU A 370 -8.59 -8.76 8.46
C LEU A 370 -9.61 -9.88 8.63
N TYR A 371 -9.83 -10.62 7.56
CA TYR A 371 -10.93 -11.56 7.41
C TYR A 371 -10.58 -12.93 7.98
N SER A 372 -11.54 -13.53 8.68
CA SER A 372 -11.58 -14.94 9.02
C SER A 372 -13.02 -15.40 8.93
N SER A 373 -13.26 -16.63 8.50
CA SER A 373 -14.60 -17.21 8.51
C SER A 373 -15.19 -17.34 9.92
N ARG A 374 -14.33 -17.23 10.96
CA ARG A 374 -14.69 -17.21 12.38
C ARG A 374 -15.04 -15.84 12.94
N LEU A 375 -15.00 -14.77 12.13
CA LEU A 375 -15.49 -13.47 12.55
C LEU A 375 -17.00 -13.54 12.85
N PRO A 376 -17.52 -12.70 13.77
CA PRO A 376 -18.96 -12.57 14.00
C PRO A 376 -19.73 -12.36 12.70
N GLU A 377 -20.80 -13.12 12.52
CA GLU A 377 -21.60 -13.12 11.30
C GLU A 377 -22.14 -11.71 10.97
N ASN A 378 -22.59 -10.99 12.00
CA ASN A 378 -23.08 -9.61 11.85
C ASN A 378 -22.02 -8.68 11.23
N PHE A 379 -20.76 -8.82 11.65
CA PHE A 379 -19.68 -8.00 11.11
C PHE A 379 -19.31 -8.41 9.69
N LYS A 380 -19.27 -9.72 9.40
CA LYS A 380 -19.03 -10.22 8.03
C LYS A 380 -20.08 -9.65 7.07
N LYS A 381 -21.35 -9.70 7.46
CA LYS A 381 -22.46 -9.14 6.68
C LYS A 381 -22.35 -7.62 6.53
N TYR A 382 -22.04 -6.89 7.61
CA TYR A 382 -21.89 -5.44 7.52
C TYR A 382 -20.74 -5.02 6.59
N ALA A 383 -19.56 -5.63 6.73
CA ALA A 383 -18.42 -5.36 5.85
C ALA A 383 -18.75 -5.68 4.38
N ALA A 384 -19.36 -6.84 4.12
CA ALA A 384 -19.80 -7.23 2.77
C ALA A 384 -20.83 -6.26 2.19
N ASN A 385 -21.81 -5.81 2.98
CA ASN A 385 -22.79 -4.81 2.58
C ASN A 385 -22.12 -3.47 2.22
N ILE A 386 -21.13 -3.04 2.99
CA ILE A 386 -20.33 -1.84 2.66
C ILE A 386 -19.60 -2.04 1.32
N SER A 387 -19.01 -3.21 1.05
CA SER A 387 -18.43 -3.52 -0.26
C SER A 387 -19.46 -3.46 -1.39
N VAL A 388 -20.65 -4.06 -1.19
CA VAL A 388 -21.75 -4.04 -2.17
C VAL A 388 -22.17 -2.61 -2.52
N LYS A 389 -22.27 -1.73 -1.51
CA LYS A 389 -22.71 -0.34 -1.71
C LYS A 389 -21.61 0.56 -2.28
N THR A 390 -20.35 0.36 -1.87
CA THR A 390 -19.30 1.39 -2.03
C THR A 390 -18.12 0.95 -2.88
N SER A 391 -17.83 -0.35 -2.96
CA SER A 391 -16.60 -0.89 -3.58
C SER A 391 -15.30 -0.27 -3.03
N SER A 392 -15.31 0.21 -1.77
CA SER A 392 -14.16 0.90 -1.15
C SER A 392 -13.30 0.02 -0.25
N VAL A 393 -13.72 -1.22 0.06
CA VAL A 393 -13.07 -2.09 1.06
C VAL A 393 -12.28 -3.22 0.39
N GLN A 394 -11.13 -3.58 0.98
CA GLN A 394 -10.41 -4.81 0.67
C GLN A 394 -10.41 -5.79 1.85
N TYR A 395 -10.12 -7.05 1.56
CA TYR A 395 -10.09 -8.14 2.54
C TYR A 395 -8.75 -8.86 2.47
N GLU A 396 -8.17 -9.17 3.63
CA GLU A 396 -6.95 -9.97 3.73
C GLU A 396 -7.12 -11.07 4.78
N ASN A 397 -6.61 -12.26 4.48
CA ASN A 397 -6.85 -13.46 5.25
C ASN A 397 -6.03 -13.52 6.55
N ASP A 398 -6.68 -13.17 7.67
CA ASP A 398 -6.09 -13.25 9.00
C ASP A 398 -5.69 -14.69 9.38
N ASP A 399 -6.36 -15.72 8.84
CA ASP A 399 -6.04 -17.10 9.20
C ASP A 399 -4.70 -17.59 8.63
N VAL A 400 -4.21 -17.04 7.50
CA VAL A 400 -2.86 -17.34 6.98
C VAL A 400 -1.80 -16.35 7.44
N MET A 401 -2.18 -15.10 7.74
CA MET A 401 -1.25 -14.07 8.18
C MET A 401 -0.93 -14.16 9.68
N ARG A 402 -1.94 -14.35 10.53
CA ARG A 402 -1.78 -14.37 12.00
C ARG A 402 -0.77 -15.41 12.51
N PRO A 403 -0.63 -16.62 11.92
CA PRO A 403 0.42 -17.57 12.31
C PRO A 403 1.84 -17.05 12.07
N VAL A 404 2.04 -16.15 11.09
CA VAL A 404 3.34 -15.57 10.74
C VAL A 404 3.61 -14.29 11.53
N TRP A 405 2.63 -13.40 11.61
CA TRP A 405 2.81 -12.02 12.09
C TRP A 405 2.19 -11.74 13.47
N GLY A 406 1.52 -12.72 14.07
CA GLY A 406 0.80 -12.54 15.34
C GLY A 406 -0.58 -11.89 15.17
N ASP A 407 -1.12 -11.29 16.23
CA ASP A 407 -2.45 -10.65 16.24
C ASP A 407 -2.38 -9.11 16.38
N ASP A 408 -1.19 -8.53 16.31
CA ASP A 408 -0.96 -7.08 16.31
C ASP A 408 0.02 -6.71 15.20
N TYR A 409 -0.35 -7.09 13.98
CA TYR A 409 0.33 -6.73 12.75
C TYR A 409 -0.46 -5.66 11.98
N SER A 410 0.23 -4.95 11.09
CA SER A 410 -0.35 -3.95 10.18
C SER A 410 -0.05 -4.31 8.74
N ILE A 411 -0.91 -3.88 7.84
CA ILE A 411 -0.75 -3.95 6.40
C ILE A 411 -0.14 -2.63 5.93
N CYS A 412 1.11 -2.72 5.46
CA CYS A 412 1.76 -1.63 4.76
C CYS A 412 1.33 -1.62 3.29
N CYS A 413 1.02 -0.43 2.76
CA CYS A 413 0.63 -0.25 1.36
C CYS A 413 -0.63 -1.05 1.00
N CYS A 414 -0.48 -2.14 0.26
CA CYS A 414 -1.59 -2.88 -0.32
C CYS A 414 -1.88 -4.18 0.44
N VAL A 415 -0.87 -5.01 0.65
CA VAL A 415 -1.02 -6.44 1.01
C VAL A 415 0.16 -6.96 1.84
N SER A 416 0.94 -6.05 2.44
CA SER A 416 2.27 -6.38 2.96
C SER A 416 2.31 -6.25 4.48
N ALA A 417 2.17 -7.37 5.17
CA ALA A 417 2.12 -7.40 6.62
C ALA A 417 3.48 -7.13 7.30
N THR A 418 3.45 -6.46 8.45
CA THR A 418 4.54 -6.33 9.42
C THR A 418 4.02 -6.45 10.84
N GLU A 419 4.80 -7.02 11.77
CA GLU A 419 4.48 -6.88 13.19
C GLU A 419 4.58 -5.40 13.62
N THR A 420 3.48 -4.83 14.13
CA THR A 420 3.36 -3.38 14.36
C THR A 420 4.38 -2.91 15.40
N GLY A 421 5.14 -1.87 15.04
CA GLY A 421 6.16 -1.30 15.94
C GLY A 421 7.38 -2.19 16.15
N LYS A 422 7.57 -3.25 15.36
CA LYS A 422 8.73 -4.15 15.45
C LYS A 422 9.41 -4.42 14.11
N GLU A 423 8.64 -4.37 13.03
CA GLU A 423 9.11 -4.71 11.69
C GLU A 423 8.86 -3.60 10.68
N MET A 424 9.67 -3.59 9.62
CA MET A 424 9.46 -2.76 8.43
C MET A 424 9.84 -3.53 7.17
N GLN A 425 9.41 -3.05 5.99
CA GLN A 425 9.92 -3.58 4.73
C GLN A 425 10.76 -2.57 3.97
N PHE A 426 11.85 -3.06 3.38
CA PHE A 426 12.56 -2.38 2.32
C PHE A 426 11.81 -2.57 1.00
N PHE A 427 11.09 -1.52 0.59
CA PHE A 427 10.23 -1.54 -0.59
C PHE A 427 10.99 -1.71 -1.91
N GLY A 428 10.68 -2.75 -2.68
CA GLY A 428 11.36 -3.03 -3.94
C GLY A 428 10.63 -2.61 -5.21
N ALA A 429 9.42 -2.07 -5.13
CA ALA A 429 8.53 -2.00 -6.28
C ALA A 429 8.30 -3.38 -6.92
N ARG A 430 8.62 -3.58 -8.21
CA ARG A 430 8.42 -4.87 -8.91
C ARG A 430 9.30 -5.01 -10.16
N ALA A 431 9.60 -6.23 -10.56
CA ALA A 431 10.28 -6.58 -11.79
C ALA A 431 9.30 -7.13 -12.85
N ASN A 432 9.63 -6.93 -14.14
CA ASN A 432 8.80 -7.36 -15.26
C ASN A 432 9.17 -8.79 -15.71
N LEU A 433 8.46 -9.79 -15.18
CA LEU A 433 8.71 -11.20 -15.50
C LEU A 433 8.29 -11.57 -16.92
N ALA A 434 7.33 -10.85 -17.51
CA ALA A 434 6.93 -11.04 -18.91
C ALA A 434 8.05 -10.65 -19.89
N LYS A 435 8.68 -9.49 -19.67
CA LYS A 435 9.86 -9.09 -20.46
C LYS A 435 11.06 -9.99 -20.22
N CYS A 436 11.24 -10.49 -18.99
CA CYS A 436 12.23 -11.51 -18.67
C CYS A 436 12.07 -12.78 -19.53
N LEU A 437 10.82 -13.23 -19.78
CA LEU A 437 10.54 -14.36 -20.68
C LEU A 437 10.92 -14.04 -22.14
N LEU A 438 10.65 -12.82 -22.62
CA LEU A 438 11.07 -12.41 -23.96
C LEU A 438 12.59 -12.36 -24.10
N TYR A 439 13.30 -11.90 -23.07
CA TYR A 439 14.76 -11.92 -23.03
C TYR A 439 15.29 -13.36 -23.01
N ALA A 440 14.58 -14.28 -22.35
CA ALA A 440 14.86 -15.72 -22.38
C ALA A 440 14.91 -16.24 -23.82
N ILE A 441 13.88 -15.90 -24.60
CA ILE A 441 13.73 -16.31 -26.01
C ILE A 441 14.76 -15.62 -26.92
N ASN A 442 15.02 -14.33 -26.70
CA ASN A 442 15.82 -13.47 -27.57
C ASN A 442 17.30 -13.33 -27.17
N GLY A 443 17.81 -14.15 -26.23
CA GLY A 443 19.25 -14.11 -25.89
C GLY A 443 19.67 -12.87 -25.08
N GLY A 444 18.76 -12.30 -24.28
CA GLY A 444 19.01 -11.08 -23.50
C GLY A 444 18.87 -9.77 -24.27
N VAL A 445 18.50 -9.83 -25.56
CA VAL A 445 18.20 -8.65 -26.38
C VAL A 445 16.77 -8.18 -26.15
N ASP A 446 16.61 -6.88 -25.92
CA ASP A 446 15.29 -6.26 -25.79
C ASP A 446 14.54 -6.25 -27.12
N GLU A 447 13.31 -6.76 -27.13
CA GLU A 447 12.50 -6.95 -28.33
C GLU A 447 12.00 -5.64 -28.95
N LYS A 448 12.04 -4.52 -28.22
CA LYS A 448 11.59 -3.21 -28.71
C LYS A 448 12.76 -2.28 -29.02
N LEU A 449 13.73 -2.21 -28.11
CA LEU A 449 14.89 -1.35 -28.20
C LEU A 449 16.03 -1.96 -29.02
N LYS A 450 15.96 -3.26 -29.32
CA LYS A 450 16.99 -4.03 -30.06
C LYS A 450 18.39 -3.89 -29.44
N MET A 451 18.44 -3.75 -28.11
CA MET A 451 19.68 -3.55 -27.36
C MET A 451 19.96 -4.75 -26.48
N GLN A 452 21.25 -5.13 -26.34
CA GLN A 452 21.66 -6.11 -25.34
C GLN A 452 21.51 -5.51 -23.94
N VAL A 453 20.53 -6.01 -23.19
CA VAL A 453 20.25 -5.61 -21.80
C VAL A 453 20.66 -6.72 -20.85
N GLY A 454 20.10 -7.91 -21.03
CA GLY A 454 20.43 -9.10 -20.25
C GLY A 454 21.74 -9.74 -20.70
N PRO A 455 22.15 -10.84 -20.06
CA PRO A 455 23.33 -11.60 -20.44
C PRO A 455 23.23 -12.09 -21.90
N GLU A 456 24.34 -12.03 -22.62
CA GLU A 456 24.41 -12.52 -23.99
C GLU A 456 24.54 -14.04 -24.00
N TYR A 457 23.54 -14.71 -24.59
CA TYR A 457 23.62 -16.13 -24.90
C TYR A 457 22.83 -16.44 -26.18
N LYS A 458 23.01 -17.67 -26.70
CA LYS A 458 22.36 -18.10 -27.94
C LYS A 458 20.82 -18.01 -27.83
N PRO A 459 20.14 -17.21 -28.66
CA PRO A 459 18.67 -17.15 -28.66
C PRO A 459 18.07 -18.47 -29.13
N ILE A 460 16.78 -18.68 -28.84
CA ILE A 460 16.02 -19.77 -29.44
C ILE A 460 15.87 -19.45 -30.93
N THR A 461 16.20 -20.40 -31.80
CA THR A 461 16.16 -20.21 -33.27
C THR A 461 15.19 -21.12 -33.99
N SER A 462 14.63 -22.11 -33.28
CA SER A 462 13.57 -22.98 -33.76
C SER A 462 12.34 -22.16 -34.17
N GLU A 463 11.65 -22.63 -35.22
CA GLU A 463 10.41 -22.00 -35.70
C GLU A 463 9.30 -22.07 -34.66
N TYR A 464 9.15 -23.24 -34.03
CA TYR A 464 8.23 -23.47 -32.92
C TYR A 464 9.00 -23.52 -31.61
N LEU A 465 8.44 -22.90 -30.57
CA LEU A 465 9.02 -22.93 -29.23
C LEU A 465 8.83 -24.30 -28.58
N ASP A 466 9.91 -24.80 -27.97
CA ASP A 466 9.90 -26.00 -27.15
C ASP A 466 9.86 -25.60 -25.66
N TYR A 467 9.00 -26.24 -24.88
CA TYR A 467 8.76 -25.87 -23.48
C TYR A 467 10.02 -26.03 -22.62
N ASP A 468 10.74 -27.15 -22.77
CA ASP A 468 11.91 -27.44 -21.95
C ASP A 468 13.07 -26.50 -22.29
N GLU A 469 13.28 -26.20 -23.58
CA GLU A 469 14.27 -25.19 -24.02
C GLU A 469 13.93 -23.79 -23.47
N VAL A 470 12.66 -23.37 -23.54
CA VAL A 470 12.21 -22.08 -23.02
C VAL A 470 12.41 -22.01 -21.51
N MET A 471 11.98 -23.03 -20.76
CA MET A 471 12.12 -23.05 -19.30
C MET A 471 13.58 -23.03 -18.86
N GLN A 472 14.48 -23.76 -19.54
CA GLN A 472 15.90 -23.74 -19.23
C GLN A 472 16.50 -22.33 -19.37
N LYS A 473 16.17 -21.62 -20.47
CA LYS A 473 16.66 -20.25 -20.69
C LYS A 473 15.99 -19.25 -19.77
N TYR A 474 14.71 -19.45 -19.47
CA TYR A 474 13.97 -18.57 -18.58
C TYR A 474 14.49 -18.66 -17.14
N ASP A 475 14.81 -19.86 -16.66
CA ASP A 475 15.45 -20.06 -15.35
C ASP A 475 16.78 -19.29 -15.21
N GLN A 476 17.62 -19.32 -16.25
CA GLN A 476 18.88 -18.56 -16.30
C GLN A 476 18.64 -17.05 -16.33
N MET A 477 17.67 -16.58 -17.11
CA MET A 477 17.34 -15.16 -17.19
C MET A 477 16.70 -14.64 -15.88
N MET A 478 15.90 -15.46 -15.20
CA MET A 478 15.37 -15.15 -13.87
C MET A 478 16.47 -15.08 -12.81
N ASP A 479 17.49 -15.93 -12.89
CA ASP A 479 18.65 -15.87 -11.98
C ASP A 479 19.40 -14.54 -12.12
N TRP A 480 19.68 -14.11 -13.36
CA TRP A 480 20.25 -12.80 -13.63
C TRP A 480 19.36 -11.66 -13.11
N LEU A 481 18.05 -11.72 -13.40
CA LEU A 481 17.12 -10.68 -12.97
C LEU A 481 17.06 -10.57 -11.45
N ALA A 482 17.07 -11.69 -10.72
CA ALA A 482 17.08 -11.72 -9.26
C ALA A 482 18.33 -11.02 -8.69
N HIS A 483 19.52 -11.34 -9.23
CA HIS A 483 20.78 -10.69 -8.81
C HIS A 483 20.80 -9.20 -9.11
N LEU A 484 20.38 -8.82 -10.32
CA LEU A 484 20.29 -7.41 -10.71
C LEU A 484 19.29 -6.65 -9.82
N TYR A 485 18.14 -7.26 -9.53
CA TYR A 485 17.09 -6.65 -8.73
C TYR A 485 17.54 -6.42 -7.29
N VAL A 486 18.00 -7.47 -6.60
CA VAL A 486 18.48 -7.37 -5.22
C VAL A 486 19.69 -6.44 -5.13
N GLY A 487 20.63 -6.53 -6.08
CA GLY A 487 21.79 -5.64 -6.14
C GLY A 487 21.40 -4.16 -6.29
N THR A 488 20.38 -3.88 -7.10
CA THR A 488 19.87 -2.50 -7.28
C THR A 488 19.21 -2.00 -6.01
N LEU A 489 18.35 -2.80 -5.39
CA LEU A 489 17.66 -2.43 -4.14
C LEU A 489 18.63 -2.26 -2.96
N ASN A 490 19.69 -3.06 -2.87
CA ASN A 490 20.73 -2.88 -1.86
C ASN A 490 21.33 -1.46 -1.90
N MET A 491 21.59 -0.96 -3.11
CA MET A 491 22.10 0.40 -3.30
C MET A 491 21.06 1.47 -2.94
N ILE A 492 19.80 1.25 -3.32
CA ILE A 492 18.70 2.18 -3.00
C ILE A 492 18.51 2.30 -1.50
N HIS A 493 18.33 1.18 -0.79
CA HIS A 493 18.04 1.21 0.65
C HIS A 493 19.21 1.73 1.49
N TYR A 494 20.44 1.43 1.06
CA TYR A 494 21.63 2.03 1.65
C TYR A 494 21.64 3.56 1.53
N MET A 495 21.29 4.11 0.36
CA MET A 495 21.23 5.56 0.16
C MET A 495 20.04 6.21 0.86
N HIS A 496 18.92 5.49 0.99
CA HIS A 496 17.75 5.98 1.70
C HIS A 496 18.02 6.11 3.20
N ASP A 497 18.60 5.08 3.84
CA ASP A 497 19.02 5.15 5.25
C ASP A 497 20.02 6.30 5.48
N LYS A 498 20.89 6.57 4.51
CA LYS A 498 21.93 7.59 4.64
C LYS A 498 21.44 9.03 4.47
N TYR A 499 20.50 9.26 3.54
CA TYR A 499 20.13 10.62 3.12
C TYR A 499 18.68 10.99 3.43
N TYR A 500 17.83 10.00 3.74
CA TYR A 500 16.41 10.23 3.97
C TYR A 500 15.80 9.25 4.99
N TYR A 501 16.49 9.06 6.13
CA TYR A 501 16.03 8.20 7.22
C TYR A 501 14.71 8.70 7.84
N GLU A 502 13.77 7.79 8.04
CA GLU A 502 12.39 8.04 8.49
C GLU A 502 12.29 8.21 10.02
N ALA A 503 13.05 9.15 10.57
CA ALA A 503 13.24 9.29 12.02
C ALA A 503 11.93 9.37 12.82
N ALA A 504 10.89 10.03 12.30
CA ALA A 504 9.59 10.16 12.97
C ALA A 504 8.86 8.82 13.09
N GLU A 505 8.80 8.03 12.02
CA GLU A 505 8.17 6.70 12.03
C GLU A 505 9.00 5.71 12.86
N MET A 506 10.31 5.69 12.64
CA MET A 506 11.23 4.78 13.32
C MET A 506 11.34 5.05 14.84
N ALA A 507 11.04 6.27 15.29
CA ALA A 507 10.98 6.60 16.71
C ALA A 507 9.85 5.87 17.44
N LEU A 508 8.84 5.43 16.69
CA LEU A 508 7.67 4.72 17.16
C LEU A 508 7.75 3.21 16.85
N ILE A 509 8.96 2.71 16.54
CA ILE A 509 9.27 1.29 16.38
C ILE A 509 10.33 0.92 17.43
N ASP A 510 10.35 -0.33 17.88
CA ASP A 510 11.39 -0.86 18.78
C ASP A 510 12.79 -0.62 18.19
N THR A 511 13.80 -0.42 19.01
CA THR A 511 15.16 -0.08 18.53
C THR A 511 15.80 -1.24 17.74
N LYS A 512 15.49 -2.48 18.11
CA LYS A 512 15.75 -3.63 17.23
C LYS A 512 14.58 -3.77 16.27
N VAL A 513 14.83 -3.49 15.00
CA VAL A 513 13.86 -3.60 13.91
C VAL A 513 14.23 -4.77 13.02
N ASP A 514 13.34 -5.74 12.90
CA ASP A 514 13.48 -6.80 11.91
C ASP A 514 13.00 -6.26 10.54
N ARG A 515 13.70 -6.64 9.46
CA ARG A 515 13.50 -6.04 8.13
C ARG A 515 13.28 -7.10 7.09
N SER A 516 12.21 -6.97 6.33
CA SER A 516 11.98 -7.75 5.12
C SER A 516 12.49 -6.99 3.89
N PHE A 517 13.02 -7.72 2.91
CA PHE A 517 13.51 -7.18 1.65
C PHE A 517 12.51 -7.53 0.56
N ALA A 518 11.56 -6.63 0.34
CA ALA A 518 10.36 -6.89 -0.44
C ALA A 518 10.62 -6.68 -1.93
N THR A 519 10.70 -7.76 -2.70
CA THR A 519 10.66 -7.71 -4.17
C THR A 519 9.23 -7.87 -4.67
N GLY A 520 8.94 -7.40 -5.89
CA GLY A 520 7.63 -7.60 -6.50
C GLY A 520 7.71 -8.21 -7.90
N ILE A 521 6.62 -8.84 -8.32
CA ILE A 521 6.46 -9.47 -9.63
C ILE A 521 5.35 -8.75 -10.41
N ALA A 522 5.63 -8.44 -11.68
CA ALA A 522 4.63 -7.99 -12.66
C ALA A 522 4.58 -8.92 -13.89
N GLY A 523 3.39 -9.04 -14.48
CA GLY A 523 3.16 -9.89 -15.65
C GLY A 523 3.03 -11.38 -15.32
N PHE A 524 2.71 -11.72 -14.07
CA PHE A 524 2.69 -13.10 -13.57
C PHE A 524 1.78 -14.02 -14.39
N SER A 525 0.49 -13.70 -14.50
CA SER A 525 -0.48 -14.50 -15.26
C SER A 525 -0.13 -14.62 -16.73
N HIS A 526 0.36 -13.54 -17.36
CA HIS A 526 0.82 -13.59 -18.75
C HIS A 526 2.01 -14.53 -18.97
N VAL A 527 2.94 -14.62 -18.01
CA VAL A 527 4.02 -15.62 -18.07
C VAL A 527 3.45 -17.03 -17.92
N VAL A 528 2.56 -17.23 -16.95
CA VAL A 528 1.90 -18.54 -16.73
C VAL A 528 1.18 -19.00 -18.00
N ASP A 529 0.35 -18.14 -18.59
CA ASP A 529 -0.41 -18.45 -19.80
C ASP A 529 0.51 -18.61 -21.02
N SER A 530 1.61 -17.86 -21.09
CA SER A 530 2.61 -18.00 -22.16
C SER A 530 3.31 -19.36 -22.09
N LEU A 531 3.71 -19.77 -20.88
CA LEU A 531 4.29 -21.09 -20.64
C LEU A 531 3.28 -22.21 -20.91
N SER A 532 2.02 -22.01 -20.54
CA SER A 532 0.93 -22.94 -20.83
C SER A 532 0.69 -23.09 -22.34
N ALA A 533 0.67 -21.98 -23.09
CA ALA A 533 0.53 -21.98 -24.54
C ALA A 533 1.68 -22.76 -25.21
N ILE A 534 2.92 -22.55 -24.76
CA ILE A 534 4.09 -23.27 -25.28
C ILE A 534 4.02 -24.77 -24.96
N LYS A 535 3.47 -25.13 -23.79
CA LYS A 535 3.38 -26.54 -23.33
C LYS A 535 2.26 -27.33 -24.00
N TYR A 536 1.10 -26.71 -24.20
CA TYR A 536 -0.14 -27.40 -24.58
C TYR A 536 -0.65 -27.04 -25.98
N ALA A 537 -0.14 -25.99 -26.61
CA ALA A 537 -0.40 -25.62 -28.00
C ALA A 537 0.90 -25.57 -28.81
N LYS A 538 0.83 -25.13 -30.06
CA LYS A 538 2.02 -24.88 -30.88
C LYS A 538 2.23 -23.39 -31.05
N VAL A 539 3.31 -22.87 -30.47
CA VAL A 539 3.66 -21.44 -30.56
C VAL A 539 4.79 -21.24 -31.55
N ARG A 540 4.49 -20.58 -32.67
CA ARG A 540 5.47 -20.17 -33.68
C ARG A 540 6.03 -18.79 -33.36
N ALA A 541 7.35 -18.67 -33.30
CA ALA A 541 8.03 -17.39 -33.07
C ALA A 541 8.17 -16.61 -34.40
N ILE A 542 7.59 -15.40 -34.45
CA ILE A 542 7.69 -14.50 -35.61
C ILE A 542 8.86 -13.55 -35.37
N ARG A 543 9.83 -13.58 -36.30
CA ARG A 543 11.09 -12.86 -36.19
C ARG A 543 11.19 -11.75 -37.22
N ASP A 544 11.86 -10.67 -36.83
CA ASP A 544 12.23 -9.61 -37.75
C ASP A 544 13.50 -9.95 -38.56
N GLU A 545 13.98 -8.99 -39.34
CA GLU A 545 15.19 -9.12 -40.17
C GLU A 545 16.48 -9.33 -39.36
N ASP A 546 16.49 -8.95 -38.09
CA ASP A 546 17.62 -9.14 -37.16
C ASP A 546 17.54 -10.49 -36.44
N GLY A 547 16.51 -11.30 -36.70
CA GLY A 547 16.26 -12.59 -36.06
C GLY A 547 15.63 -12.48 -34.66
N ILE A 548 15.23 -11.28 -34.23
CA ILE A 548 14.62 -11.03 -32.93
C ILE A 548 13.14 -11.43 -32.99
N THR A 549 12.69 -12.25 -32.03
CA THR A 549 11.27 -12.56 -31.91
C THR A 549 10.51 -11.32 -31.47
N THR A 550 9.55 -10.89 -32.28
CA THR A 550 8.74 -9.69 -32.06
C THR A 550 7.25 -9.98 -31.96
N ASP A 551 6.80 -11.15 -32.45
CA ASP A 551 5.40 -11.60 -32.37
C ASP A 551 5.31 -13.13 -32.31
N PHE A 552 4.11 -13.66 -32.04
CA PHE A 552 3.84 -15.09 -31.90
C PHE A 552 2.54 -15.48 -32.62
N GLN A 553 2.56 -16.65 -33.25
CA GLN A 553 1.35 -17.29 -33.78
C GLN A 553 1.08 -18.59 -33.01
N VAL A 554 -0.08 -18.67 -32.37
CA VAL A 554 -0.50 -19.84 -31.58
C VAL A 554 -1.46 -20.69 -32.41
N GLU A 555 -1.14 -21.97 -32.58
CA GLU A 555 -2.00 -22.98 -33.20
C GLU A 555 -2.48 -23.98 -32.14
N GLY A 556 -3.80 -24.04 -31.93
CA GLY A 556 -4.43 -24.86 -30.88
C GLY A 556 -4.89 -24.03 -29.68
N ASP A 557 -5.76 -24.61 -28.86
CA ASP A 557 -6.18 -24.03 -27.58
C ASP A 557 -5.32 -24.56 -26.43
N PHE A 558 -5.26 -23.81 -25.34
CA PHE A 558 -4.45 -24.15 -24.17
C PHE A 558 -5.13 -23.72 -22.86
N PRO A 559 -4.80 -24.36 -21.72
CA PRO A 559 -5.32 -23.98 -20.41
C PRO A 559 -4.83 -22.60 -19.99
N ARG A 560 -5.71 -21.75 -19.44
CA ARG A 560 -5.34 -20.42 -18.94
C ARG A 560 -5.58 -20.34 -17.43
N TYR A 561 -4.67 -19.68 -16.73
CA TYR A 561 -4.78 -19.40 -15.30
C TYR A 561 -6.04 -18.56 -15.01
N GLY A 562 -6.74 -18.85 -13.92
CA GLY A 562 -8.03 -18.20 -13.59
C GLY A 562 -9.28 -19.00 -13.97
N ASN A 563 -9.15 -20.30 -14.27
CA ASN A 563 -10.25 -21.16 -14.70
C ASN A 563 -10.42 -22.45 -13.88
N ASP A 564 -9.72 -22.55 -12.76
CA ASP A 564 -9.62 -23.73 -11.89
C ASP A 564 -9.09 -24.95 -12.65
N ASP A 565 -8.05 -24.74 -13.46
CA ASP A 565 -7.41 -25.77 -14.27
C ASP A 565 -5.98 -25.99 -13.77
N ASP A 566 -5.78 -27.14 -13.09
CA ASP A 566 -4.50 -27.49 -12.46
C ASP A 566 -3.32 -27.47 -13.44
N ARG A 567 -3.53 -27.61 -14.75
CA ARG A 567 -2.46 -27.57 -15.74
C ARG A 567 -1.82 -26.20 -15.86
N ALA A 568 -2.61 -25.13 -15.76
CA ALA A 568 -2.11 -23.75 -15.76
C ALA A 568 -1.75 -23.31 -14.33
N ASP A 569 -2.59 -23.66 -13.36
CA ASP A 569 -2.38 -23.23 -11.97
C ASP A 569 -1.10 -23.82 -11.37
N SER A 570 -0.72 -25.06 -11.74
CA SER A 570 0.57 -25.65 -11.32
C SER A 570 1.77 -24.87 -11.86
N ILE A 571 1.68 -24.34 -13.09
CA ILE A 571 2.74 -23.47 -13.65
C ILE A 571 2.84 -22.18 -12.83
N ALA A 572 1.70 -21.62 -12.40
CA ALA A 572 1.68 -20.44 -11.54
C ALA A 572 2.39 -20.71 -10.20
N LYS A 573 2.05 -21.81 -9.52
CA LYS A 573 2.71 -22.22 -8.28
C LYS A 573 4.22 -22.38 -8.47
N GLU A 574 4.64 -23.16 -9.46
CA GLU A 574 6.05 -23.42 -9.75
C GLU A 574 6.83 -22.13 -10.06
N LEU A 575 6.25 -21.21 -10.83
CA LEU A 575 6.86 -19.93 -11.17
C LEU A 575 7.12 -19.07 -9.93
N LEU A 576 6.13 -18.95 -9.05
CA LEU A 576 6.25 -18.17 -7.81
C LEU A 576 7.34 -18.75 -6.91
N SER A 577 7.27 -20.05 -6.61
CA SER A 577 8.24 -20.73 -5.75
C SER A 577 9.66 -20.65 -6.33
N THR A 578 9.81 -20.82 -7.65
CA THR A 578 11.12 -20.75 -8.33
C THR A 578 11.74 -19.36 -8.21
N PHE A 579 10.96 -18.30 -8.43
CA PHE A 579 11.48 -16.93 -8.32
C PHE A 579 11.85 -16.59 -6.87
N MET A 580 10.99 -16.95 -5.91
CA MET A 580 11.28 -16.74 -4.48
C MET A 580 12.51 -17.52 -4.03
N GLU A 581 12.70 -18.76 -4.50
CA GLU A 581 13.87 -19.58 -4.16
C GLU A 581 15.17 -18.93 -4.62
N LYS A 582 15.20 -18.34 -5.83
CA LYS A 582 16.37 -17.60 -6.32
C LYS A 582 16.72 -16.41 -5.41
N LEU A 583 15.71 -15.67 -4.95
CA LEU A 583 15.91 -14.50 -4.08
C LEU A 583 16.48 -14.86 -2.70
N LYS A 584 16.11 -16.02 -2.14
CA LYS A 584 16.57 -16.48 -0.80
C LYS A 584 18.09 -16.60 -0.69
N HIS A 585 18.80 -16.83 -1.79
CA HIS A 585 20.24 -17.09 -1.80
C HIS A 585 21.11 -15.85 -2.05
N ILE A 586 20.49 -14.68 -2.26
CA ILE A 586 21.20 -13.44 -2.61
C ILE A 586 21.33 -12.56 -1.35
N HIS A 587 22.52 -12.00 -1.12
CA HIS A 587 22.74 -11.09 0.01
C HIS A 587 21.90 -9.81 -0.11
N THR A 588 21.18 -9.49 0.95
CA THR A 588 20.31 -8.32 1.09
C THR A 588 20.91 -7.32 2.10
N TYR A 589 20.69 -6.03 1.85
CA TYR A 589 21.19 -4.95 2.70
C TYR A 589 20.62 -5.04 4.13
N ARG A 590 21.50 -4.84 5.12
CA ARG A 590 21.23 -5.02 6.56
C ARG A 590 20.70 -6.41 6.93
N ASP A 591 21.14 -7.45 6.20
CA ASP A 591 20.80 -8.85 6.45
C ASP A 591 19.27 -9.07 6.53
N SER A 592 18.53 -8.32 5.70
CA SER A 592 17.07 -8.32 5.69
C SER A 592 16.52 -9.61 5.07
N LYS A 593 15.39 -10.10 5.56
CA LYS A 593 14.79 -11.36 5.10
C LYS A 593 14.16 -11.16 3.71
N PRO A 594 14.61 -11.84 2.64
CA PRO A 594 14.01 -11.70 1.33
C PRO A 594 12.55 -12.17 1.36
N THR A 595 11.67 -11.38 0.76
CA THR A 595 10.26 -11.68 0.53
C THR A 595 9.87 -11.25 -0.88
N THR A 596 8.81 -11.83 -1.45
CA THR A 596 8.27 -11.36 -2.73
C THR A 596 6.77 -11.13 -2.66
N SER A 597 6.25 -10.33 -3.59
CA SER A 597 4.81 -10.12 -3.80
C SER A 597 4.43 -10.29 -5.26
N ILE A 598 3.17 -10.66 -5.49
CA ILE A 598 2.53 -10.56 -6.81
C ILE A 598 1.62 -9.32 -6.77
N LEU A 599 2.24 -8.16 -6.98
CA LEU A 599 1.63 -6.84 -6.84
C LEU A 599 2.19 -5.91 -7.92
N THR A 600 1.32 -5.18 -8.63
CA THR A 600 1.75 -4.30 -9.73
C THR A 600 1.48 -2.83 -9.50
N ILE A 601 0.46 -2.46 -8.71
CA ILE A 601 -0.16 -1.13 -8.79
C ILE A 601 -0.54 -0.85 -10.26
N THR A 602 -0.12 0.28 -10.83
CA THR A 602 -0.32 0.67 -12.23
C THR A 602 0.90 0.34 -13.10
N SER A 603 1.92 -0.33 -12.54
CA SER A 603 3.05 -0.81 -13.35
C SER A 603 2.62 -1.85 -14.37
N ASN A 604 1.43 -2.45 -14.22
CA ASN A 604 0.85 -3.34 -15.23
C ASN A 604 0.67 -2.61 -16.59
N VAL A 605 0.26 -1.34 -16.56
CA VAL A 605 0.15 -0.49 -17.76
C VAL A 605 1.54 -0.06 -18.25
N VAL A 606 2.40 0.44 -17.36
CA VAL A 606 3.74 0.93 -17.73
C VAL A 606 4.63 -0.18 -18.31
N TYR A 607 4.66 -1.35 -17.67
CA TYR A 607 5.39 -2.50 -18.18
C TYR A 607 4.72 -3.08 -19.42
N GLY A 608 3.40 -3.12 -19.48
CA GLY A 608 2.66 -3.55 -20.67
C GLY A 608 3.06 -2.78 -21.93
N LYS A 609 3.08 -1.44 -21.84
CA LYS A 609 3.56 -0.55 -22.92
C LYS A 609 4.98 -0.83 -23.37
N ALA A 610 5.84 -1.19 -22.43
CA ALA A 610 7.25 -1.45 -22.71
C ALA A 610 7.53 -2.90 -23.12
N THR A 611 6.53 -3.78 -23.12
CA THR A 611 6.67 -5.22 -23.43
C THR A 611 6.03 -5.52 -24.79
N GLY A 612 6.74 -6.31 -25.61
CA GLY A 612 6.28 -6.84 -26.90
C GLY A 612 5.14 -7.83 -26.77
N ALA A 613 4.74 -8.43 -27.89
CA ALA A 613 3.73 -9.49 -27.89
C ALA A 613 4.22 -10.69 -27.06
N LEU A 614 3.30 -11.46 -26.50
CA LEU A 614 3.61 -12.62 -25.66
C LEU A 614 3.01 -13.92 -26.25
N PRO A 615 3.59 -15.09 -25.94
CA PRO A 615 3.10 -16.39 -26.38
C PRO A 615 1.64 -16.71 -26.01
N ASP A 616 1.09 -16.08 -24.96
CA ASP A 616 -0.32 -16.21 -24.56
C ASP A 616 -1.31 -15.52 -25.53
N GLY A 617 -0.80 -14.77 -26.51
CA GLY A 617 -1.59 -14.04 -27.50
C GLY A 617 -1.75 -12.54 -27.21
N ARG A 618 -1.28 -12.06 -26.04
CA ARG A 618 -1.30 -10.64 -25.68
C ARG A 618 -0.49 -9.82 -26.69
N LYS A 619 -1.05 -8.70 -27.17
CA LYS A 619 -0.38 -7.87 -28.18
C LYS A 619 0.63 -6.91 -27.57
N ALA A 620 1.61 -6.51 -28.38
CA ALA A 620 2.64 -5.57 -27.97
C ALA A 620 2.04 -4.26 -27.48
N GLY A 621 2.46 -3.80 -26.31
CA GLY A 621 2.03 -2.53 -25.73
C GLY A 621 0.69 -2.54 -24.97
N GLU A 622 -0.09 -3.61 -25.02
CA GLU A 622 -1.30 -3.73 -24.18
C GLU A 622 -0.93 -3.73 -22.69
N PRO A 623 -1.85 -3.45 -21.75
CA PRO A 623 -1.56 -3.63 -20.33
C PRO A 623 -1.24 -5.10 -19.98
N LEU A 624 -0.47 -5.29 -18.92
CA LEU A 624 -0.41 -6.56 -18.20
C LEU A 624 -1.59 -6.64 -17.21
N ALA A 625 -1.89 -7.83 -16.69
CA ALA A 625 -2.83 -7.99 -15.58
C ALA A 625 -2.31 -7.34 -14.27
N PRO A 626 -3.21 -6.79 -13.43
CA PRO A 626 -2.84 -6.22 -12.13
C PRO A 626 -2.58 -7.32 -11.09
N GLY A 627 -1.51 -7.21 -10.32
CA GLY A 627 -1.17 -8.19 -9.28
C GLY A 627 -1.18 -9.63 -9.79
N ALA A 628 -1.86 -10.52 -9.06
CA ALA A 628 -2.03 -11.94 -9.34
C ALA A 628 -3.32 -12.25 -10.10
N ASN A 629 -4.00 -11.25 -10.65
CA ASN A 629 -5.17 -11.45 -11.49
C ASN A 629 -4.83 -12.33 -12.71
N PRO A 630 -5.77 -13.16 -13.16
CA PRO A 630 -5.74 -13.74 -14.50
C PRO A 630 -5.55 -12.69 -15.60
N SER A 631 -5.01 -13.14 -16.74
CA SER A 631 -4.86 -12.26 -17.90
C SER A 631 -6.23 -11.84 -18.46
N TYR A 632 -6.29 -10.67 -19.10
CA TYR A 632 -7.59 -10.10 -19.50
C TYR A 632 -8.30 -11.01 -20.50
N GLY A 633 -9.51 -11.42 -20.16
CA GLY A 633 -10.30 -12.35 -20.96
C GLY A 633 -9.90 -13.82 -20.83
N ALA A 634 -8.91 -14.18 -19.99
CA ALA A 634 -8.62 -15.59 -19.70
C ALA A 634 -9.72 -16.26 -18.88
N GLU A 635 -10.35 -15.52 -17.97
CA GLU A 635 -11.42 -16.02 -17.09
C GLU A 635 -12.69 -16.29 -17.89
N GLN A 636 -13.06 -17.55 -18.05
CA GLN A 636 -14.26 -17.99 -18.79
C GLN A 636 -15.21 -18.83 -17.94
N ASN A 637 -14.80 -19.28 -16.76
CA ASN A 637 -15.53 -20.24 -15.93
C ASN A 637 -16.24 -19.64 -14.70
N GLY A 638 -16.36 -18.31 -14.62
CA GLY A 638 -17.06 -17.62 -13.50
C GLY A 638 -16.10 -17.14 -12.40
N LEU A 639 -16.66 -16.42 -11.43
CA LEU A 639 -15.94 -15.81 -10.31
C LEU A 639 -15.25 -16.87 -9.44
N LEU A 640 -15.97 -17.94 -9.07
CA LEU A 640 -15.48 -18.99 -8.18
C LEU A 640 -14.28 -19.73 -8.79
N ALA A 641 -14.32 -20.02 -10.09
CA ALA A 641 -13.20 -20.66 -10.78
C ALA A 641 -11.94 -19.77 -10.80
N SER A 642 -12.11 -18.46 -11.01
CA SER A 642 -11.03 -17.49 -10.92
C SER A 642 -10.43 -17.44 -9.51
N LEU A 643 -11.30 -17.32 -8.50
CA LEU A 643 -10.90 -17.30 -7.09
C LEU A 643 -10.18 -18.59 -6.68
N ASN A 644 -10.68 -19.77 -7.08
CA ASN A 644 -10.03 -21.05 -6.80
C ASN A 644 -8.62 -21.12 -7.40
N SER A 645 -8.42 -20.58 -8.61
CA SER A 645 -7.09 -20.58 -9.25
C SER A 645 -6.09 -19.74 -8.45
N VAL A 646 -6.51 -18.54 -8.02
CA VAL A 646 -5.66 -17.64 -7.22
C VAL A 646 -5.39 -18.22 -5.83
N ALA A 647 -6.38 -18.90 -5.24
CA ALA A 647 -6.26 -19.54 -3.92
C ALA A 647 -5.20 -20.65 -3.87
N LYS A 648 -4.79 -21.21 -5.02
CA LYS A 648 -3.74 -22.23 -5.12
C LYS A 648 -2.32 -21.68 -4.90
N LEU A 649 -2.14 -20.36 -4.97
CA LEU A 649 -0.85 -19.70 -4.75
C LEU A 649 -0.51 -19.66 -3.26
N ASP A 650 0.66 -20.18 -2.89
CA ASP A 650 1.05 -20.31 -1.49
C ASP A 650 1.56 -18.97 -0.94
N TYR A 651 0.87 -18.41 0.06
CA TYR A 651 1.25 -17.15 0.70
C TYR A 651 2.66 -17.18 1.32
N GLU A 652 3.11 -18.34 1.79
CA GLU A 652 4.45 -18.50 2.39
C GLU A 652 5.59 -18.21 1.39
N ASP A 653 5.35 -18.40 0.10
CA ASP A 653 6.30 -18.03 -0.96
C ASP A 653 6.15 -16.57 -1.41
N ALA A 654 5.13 -15.86 -0.93
CA ALA A 654 4.84 -14.46 -1.26
C ALA A 654 4.47 -13.64 -0.02
N LEU A 655 5.30 -13.69 1.04
CA LEU A 655 5.03 -13.00 2.31
C LEU A 655 4.91 -11.47 2.20
N ASP A 656 5.30 -10.86 1.06
CA ASP A 656 5.01 -9.43 0.79
C ASP A 656 3.61 -9.20 0.18
N GLY A 657 2.87 -10.26 -0.12
CA GLY A 657 1.45 -10.28 -0.46
C GLY A 657 1.11 -10.72 -1.89
N ILE A 658 -0.10 -11.26 -2.05
CA ILE A 658 -0.67 -11.67 -3.35
C ILE A 658 -1.93 -10.84 -3.60
N SER A 659 -1.88 -9.88 -4.53
CA SER A 659 -3.02 -9.00 -4.79
C SER A 659 -3.94 -9.58 -5.86
N ASN A 660 -5.25 -9.59 -5.60
CA ASN A 660 -6.29 -10.06 -6.51
C ASN A 660 -7.44 -9.05 -6.51
N THR A 661 -7.91 -8.65 -7.69
CA THR A 661 -8.96 -7.63 -7.84
C THR A 661 -10.10 -8.13 -8.69
N GLN A 662 -11.27 -8.31 -8.06
CA GLN A 662 -12.43 -8.87 -8.72
C GLN A 662 -13.51 -7.82 -8.90
N THR A 663 -14.03 -7.71 -10.12
CA THR A 663 -15.21 -6.90 -10.44
C THR A 663 -16.37 -7.82 -10.71
N ILE A 664 -17.44 -7.62 -9.96
CA ILE A 664 -18.60 -8.49 -9.92
C ILE A 664 -19.81 -7.66 -10.30
N ASN A 665 -20.55 -8.11 -11.32
CA ASN A 665 -21.83 -7.51 -11.63
C ASN A 665 -22.79 -7.75 -10.45
N PRO A 666 -23.54 -6.74 -9.98
CA PRO A 666 -24.50 -6.92 -8.89
C PRO A 666 -25.46 -8.09 -9.09
N ASP A 667 -25.89 -8.35 -10.34
CA ASP A 667 -26.80 -9.46 -10.66
C ASP A 667 -26.13 -10.85 -10.57
N ALA A 668 -24.80 -10.91 -10.61
CA ALA A 668 -24.05 -12.15 -10.40
C ALA A 668 -24.03 -12.55 -8.91
N LEU A 669 -24.15 -11.58 -8.00
CA LEU A 669 -24.20 -11.81 -6.56
C LEU A 669 -25.63 -11.99 -6.04
N GLY A 670 -26.64 -11.39 -6.66
CA GLY A 670 -28.03 -11.55 -6.22
C GLY A 670 -28.95 -10.45 -6.70
N HIS A 671 -30.24 -10.63 -6.46
CA HIS A 671 -31.31 -9.73 -6.92
C HIS A 671 -31.79 -8.75 -5.84
N SER A 672 -31.26 -8.84 -4.61
CA SER A 672 -31.45 -7.87 -3.54
C SER A 672 -30.12 -7.58 -2.83
N ASP A 673 -30.03 -6.46 -2.10
CA ASP A 673 -28.81 -6.11 -1.36
C ASP A 673 -28.49 -7.12 -0.25
N GLU A 674 -29.53 -7.70 0.37
CA GLU A 674 -29.40 -8.79 1.34
C GLU A 674 -28.80 -10.05 0.70
N GLU A 675 -29.35 -10.48 -0.45
CA GLU A 675 -28.84 -11.65 -1.18
C GLU A 675 -27.39 -11.42 -1.65
N ARG A 676 -27.08 -10.23 -2.16
CA ARG A 676 -25.72 -9.86 -2.59
C ARG A 676 -24.73 -9.90 -1.42
N THR A 677 -25.15 -9.41 -0.27
CA THR A 677 -24.35 -9.40 0.96
C THR A 677 -24.07 -10.83 1.42
N ASP A 678 -25.11 -11.65 1.54
CA ASP A 678 -24.97 -13.04 2.00
C ASP A 678 -24.12 -13.88 1.02
N ASN A 679 -24.34 -13.73 -0.28
CA ASN A 679 -23.54 -14.44 -1.29
C ASN A 679 -22.09 -13.94 -1.31
N LEU A 680 -21.83 -12.65 -1.11
CA LEU A 680 -20.47 -12.14 -0.96
C LEU A 680 -19.78 -12.71 0.29
N VAL A 681 -20.48 -12.84 1.42
CA VAL A 681 -19.93 -13.52 2.61
C VAL A 681 -19.56 -14.96 2.29
N HIS A 682 -20.43 -15.71 1.60
CA HIS A 682 -20.13 -17.09 1.19
C HIS A 682 -18.92 -17.19 0.25
N VAL A 683 -18.79 -16.25 -0.70
CA VAL A 683 -17.62 -16.15 -1.59
C VAL A 683 -16.34 -15.90 -0.79
N LEU A 684 -16.36 -14.95 0.14
CA LEU A 684 -15.22 -14.62 1.00
C LEU A 684 -14.83 -15.81 1.89
N ASP A 685 -15.80 -16.45 2.55
CA ASP A 685 -15.59 -17.65 3.35
C ASP A 685 -14.96 -18.76 2.51
N GLY A 686 -15.51 -19.04 1.31
CA GLY A 686 -14.98 -20.08 0.41
C GLY A 686 -13.56 -19.79 -0.09
N TYR A 687 -13.25 -18.54 -0.44
CA TYR A 687 -11.94 -18.15 -0.93
C TYR A 687 -10.87 -18.17 0.17
N PHE A 688 -11.17 -17.59 1.34
CA PHE A 688 -10.19 -17.49 2.42
C PHE A 688 -10.00 -18.80 3.19
N ASN A 689 -11.02 -19.67 3.29
CA ASN A 689 -10.84 -21.00 3.86
C ASN A 689 -9.92 -21.91 3.03
N GLN A 690 -9.69 -21.58 1.75
CA GLN A 690 -8.71 -22.27 0.89
C GLN A 690 -7.27 -21.77 1.08
N GLY A 691 -7.04 -20.76 1.93
CA GLY A 691 -5.72 -20.21 2.19
C GLY A 691 -5.31 -19.05 1.27
N ALA A 692 -6.24 -18.51 0.48
CA ALA A 692 -5.96 -17.35 -0.35
C ALA A 692 -5.62 -16.10 0.48
N HIS A 693 -4.79 -15.19 -0.05
CA HIS A 693 -4.25 -14.08 0.74
C HIS A 693 -5.17 -12.83 0.79
N HIS A 694 -5.45 -12.21 -0.36
CA HIS A 694 -6.13 -10.92 -0.42
C HIS A 694 -7.21 -10.91 -1.50
N LEU A 695 -8.25 -10.10 -1.31
CA LEU A 695 -9.28 -9.79 -2.29
C LEU A 695 -9.70 -8.31 -2.26
N ASN A 696 -9.60 -7.64 -3.39
CA ASN A 696 -10.32 -6.41 -3.68
C ASN A 696 -11.69 -6.75 -4.26
N VAL A 697 -12.74 -6.15 -3.71
CA VAL A 697 -14.13 -6.39 -4.12
C VAL A 697 -14.72 -5.15 -4.75
N ASN A 698 -15.04 -5.23 -6.03
CA ASN A 698 -15.84 -4.25 -6.76
C ASN A 698 -17.21 -4.84 -7.09
N VAL A 699 -18.29 -4.12 -6.76
CA VAL A 699 -19.67 -4.54 -7.04
C VAL A 699 -20.37 -3.47 -7.88
N PHE A 700 -20.21 -3.57 -9.20
CA PHE A 700 -20.84 -2.69 -10.19
C PHE A 700 -20.76 -3.28 -11.60
N GLY A 701 -21.65 -2.84 -12.48
CA GLY A 701 -21.63 -3.20 -13.90
C GLY A 701 -20.63 -2.38 -14.72
N LYS A 702 -20.24 -2.93 -15.88
CA LYS A 702 -19.33 -2.26 -16.83
C LYS A 702 -19.93 -0.97 -17.40
N GLU A 703 -21.25 -0.94 -17.51
CA GLU A 703 -22.03 0.20 -17.98
C GLU A 703 -21.82 1.43 -17.11
N LYS A 704 -21.71 1.25 -15.78
CA LYS A 704 -21.46 2.34 -14.83
C LYS A 704 -20.09 2.97 -15.03
N LEU A 705 -19.06 2.16 -15.31
CA LEU A 705 -17.72 2.67 -15.64
C LEU A 705 -17.72 3.47 -16.93
N ILE A 706 -18.44 2.99 -17.96
CA ILE A 706 -18.55 3.68 -19.25
C ILE A 706 -19.28 5.02 -19.08
N ASP A 707 -20.40 5.04 -18.36
CA ASP A 707 -21.15 6.28 -18.11
C ASP A 707 -20.34 7.28 -17.26
N ALA A 708 -19.60 6.80 -16.25
CA ALA A 708 -18.71 7.66 -15.46
C ALA A 708 -17.52 8.21 -16.26
N MET A 709 -17.03 7.46 -17.26
CA MET A 709 -15.95 7.91 -18.15
C MET A 709 -16.41 9.00 -19.11
N GLU A 710 -17.65 8.91 -19.60
CA GLU A 710 -18.21 9.86 -20.58
C GLU A 710 -18.92 11.05 -19.92
N HIS A 711 -19.42 10.88 -18.69
CA HIS A 711 -20.13 11.91 -17.92
C HIS A 711 -19.54 12.13 -16.51
N PRO A 712 -18.23 12.43 -16.38
CA PRO A 712 -17.58 12.58 -15.08
C PRO A 712 -18.11 13.76 -14.25
N GLU A 713 -18.87 14.68 -14.85
CA GLU A 713 -19.48 15.84 -14.19
C GLU A 713 -20.67 15.50 -13.29
N LYS A 714 -21.27 14.31 -13.42
CA LYS A 714 -22.41 13.89 -12.60
C LYS A 714 -22.01 13.80 -11.13
N GLU A 715 -22.86 14.33 -10.25
CA GLU A 715 -22.59 14.42 -8.82
C GLU A 715 -22.38 13.04 -8.17
N GLU A 716 -23.12 12.02 -8.61
CA GLU A 716 -22.96 10.63 -8.15
C GLU A 716 -21.57 10.05 -8.40
N TYR A 717 -20.81 10.58 -9.37
CA TYR A 717 -19.47 10.12 -9.70
C TYR A 717 -18.35 10.87 -8.98
N ALA A 718 -18.66 11.97 -8.30
CA ALA A 718 -17.66 12.77 -7.57
C ALA A 718 -16.91 11.98 -6.48
N ASN A 719 -17.57 10.96 -5.93
CA ASN A 719 -17.04 10.03 -4.93
C ASN A 719 -17.08 8.57 -5.40
N PHE A 720 -17.44 8.29 -6.67
CA PHE A 720 -17.48 6.92 -7.16
C PHE A 720 -16.09 6.30 -7.13
N THR A 721 -15.92 5.35 -6.21
CA THR A 721 -14.65 4.74 -5.84
C THR A 721 -14.60 3.32 -6.35
N ILE A 722 -13.44 2.91 -6.85
CA ILE A 722 -13.18 1.56 -7.34
C ILE A 722 -11.87 1.02 -6.77
N ARG A 723 -11.80 -0.29 -6.53
CA ARG A 723 -10.55 -1.01 -6.23
C ARG A 723 -9.81 -1.33 -7.51
N VAL A 724 -8.49 -1.09 -7.56
CA VAL A 724 -7.70 -1.27 -8.80
C VAL A 724 -6.53 -2.24 -8.68
N SER A 725 -5.72 -2.21 -7.62
CA SER A 725 -4.52 -3.05 -7.55
C SER A 725 -3.93 -3.07 -6.13
N GLY A 726 -4.78 -3.43 -5.16
CA GLY A 726 -4.47 -3.39 -3.71
C GLY A 726 -4.77 -2.05 -3.02
N TYR A 727 -5.48 -1.16 -3.72
CA TYR A 727 -5.95 0.12 -3.20
C TYR A 727 -7.14 0.61 -4.01
N ALA A 728 -7.80 1.65 -3.50
CA ALA A 728 -8.92 2.30 -4.15
C ALA A 728 -8.53 3.62 -4.83
N VAL A 729 -9.33 4.06 -5.78
CA VAL A 729 -9.23 5.36 -6.45
C VAL A 729 -10.61 5.89 -6.79
N LYS A 730 -10.77 7.21 -6.90
CA LYS A 730 -11.94 7.77 -7.57
C LYS A 730 -11.79 7.51 -9.07
N PHE A 731 -12.79 6.91 -9.69
CA PHE A 731 -12.68 6.53 -11.10
C PHE A 731 -12.44 7.72 -12.03
N ILE A 732 -13.01 8.87 -11.70
CA ILE A 732 -12.85 10.12 -12.45
C ILE A 732 -11.47 10.78 -12.29
N ASP A 733 -10.67 10.36 -11.30
CA ASP A 733 -9.31 10.87 -11.08
C ASP A 733 -8.27 10.07 -11.88
N LEU A 734 -8.68 8.98 -12.55
CA LEU A 734 -7.86 8.22 -13.47
C LEU A 734 -7.77 8.91 -14.84
N THR A 735 -6.65 8.73 -15.54
CA THR A 735 -6.56 9.16 -16.94
C THR A 735 -7.44 8.27 -17.82
N ARG A 736 -7.87 8.77 -18.99
CA ARG A 736 -8.70 7.98 -19.93
C ARG A 736 -8.08 6.62 -20.28
N GLU A 737 -6.77 6.55 -20.39
CA GLU A 737 -6.07 5.28 -20.63
C GLU A 737 -6.19 4.31 -19.44
N GLN A 738 -6.04 4.81 -18.21
CA GLN A 738 -6.21 4.00 -16.99
C GLN A 738 -7.67 3.57 -16.81
N GLN A 739 -8.62 4.43 -17.17
CA GLN A 739 -10.05 4.08 -17.18
C GLN A 739 -10.33 2.95 -18.18
N LEU A 740 -9.76 3.03 -19.39
CA LEU A 740 -9.88 1.97 -20.39
C LEU A 740 -9.24 0.65 -19.93
N ASP A 741 -8.10 0.68 -19.23
CA ASP A 741 -7.52 -0.50 -18.59
C ASP A 741 -8.52 -1.13 -17.63
N VAL A 742 -9.10 -0.36 -16.70
CA VAL A 742 -10.10 -0.85 -15.74
C VAL A 742 -11.32 -1.44 -16.45
N ILE A 743 -11.87 -0.77 -17.47
CA ILE A 743 -13.03 -1.23 -18.25
C ILE A 743 -12.74 -2.53 -19.02
N SER A 744 -11.48 -2.77 -19.39
CA SER A 744 -11.06 -3.98 -20.12
C SER A 744 -10.91 -5.22 -19.25
N ARG A 745 -10.85 -5.05 -17.93
CA ARG A 745 -10.76 -6.16 -16.97
C ARG A 745 -12.04 -6.99 -16.97
N THR A 746 -11.91 -8.23 -16.51
CA THR A 746 -13.03 -9.14 -16.32
C THR A 746 -14.05 -8.52 -15.35
N CYS A 747 -15.32 -8.53 -15.77
CA CYS A 747 -16.46 -8.23 -14.92
C CYS A 747 -17.33 -9.49 -14.92
N HIS A 748 -17.38 -10.18 -13.77
CA HIS A 748 -18.07 -11.45 -13.65
C HIS A 748 -19.59 -11.24 -13.69
N ASP A 749 -20.25 -11.86 -14.67
CA ASP A 749 -21.70 -11.90 -14.83
C ASP A 749 -22.35 -13.14 -14.19
N ARG A 750 -21.53 -14.07 -13.70
CA ARG A 750 -21.93 -15.28 -12.97
C ARG A 750 -20.90 -15.68 -11.93
N MET A 751 -21.35 -16.37 -10.88
CA MET A 751 -20.50 -17.03 -9.89
C MET A 751 -19.66 -18.14 -10.51
#